data_AF-A0A7Y6Q7Y8-F1
#
_entry.id   AF-A0A7Y6Q7Y8-F1
#
_cell.length_a   1.000
_cell.length_b   1.000
_cell.length_c   1.000
_cell.angle_alpha   90.00
_cell.angle_beta   90.00
_cell.angle_gamma   90.00
#
_symmetry.space_group_name_H-M   'P 1'
#
loop_
_entity.id
_entity.type
_entity.pdbx_description
1 polymer ?
#
loop_
_entity_poly.entity_id
_entity_poly.type
_entity_poly.pdbx_seq_one_letter_code
_entity_poly.pdbx_strand_id
1 'polypeptide(L)'
;MPKLSKETIYEKIYAGFIGKAIGVRLGAPVEPTIWSYERVQKTYGEVTQYLRDFKNFAADDDTNGPVYFIRALRDYGLTASAADVGKTWVNYAAEEHGMYWWGGFGVSTEHTAYRNLRAGIPAPQSGSIAQNGATVAEQIGGQIFIDSWGWVHPGEPQKAADASARAASVAHDGDGLNGARFCAAAIARAFEATSIAEVIAAAMATIDAKSTYARVAQAVIDFHKANPGNWRACRDMLTADWGYDRYPGVCHIIPNAGVTVMAILYGEGDLPRTAEIATMAGWDTDCNAGNAGAIVGTFQGLQPGWDKYRKPINDFIVASGVVGSINIVDIPSFARELTVLALQLRGDDVPALWLEDFTRRGVRFDFDLPGSTHGFRTEGFNQISLKGSTDKQAEGSRGSLEIQLDRLERGQGGRIFWKPFYRRSDFDDERYRPMFSPLVDAGQTVSFKLWLDPWNGDGNLRVAPYIRRAMSGTIEETGAWQVPNHEGWQDYEFTVPEGAEAIDEIGIQVEYFGRLKFLGRLFLADFKVEGAGHTVIDPKGEVQEWGAISRFTWNRGHWTLQDGRIHAHTANDADMWTGHYYARDVKVLADVKPLAGPSQLVTARVQGTSRFYAAGFDGDEVVILKEDFGTTVLARAPFKRELGKSYGFAFTLKGDSLSFAIDGKPLIEARDDQFVYGMAGLRLGALGRMSVGTIEIVEAA
;
A
#
# COMPACT_ATOMS: atom_id res chain seq x y z
N MET A 1 16.96 -26.62 14.56
CA MET A 1 16.86 -25.29 15.20
C MET A 1 15.45 -25.15 15.76
N PRO A 2 15.22 -24.41 16.86
CA PRO A 2 13.86 -24.14 17.33
C PRO A 2 13.07 -23.39 16.24
N LYS A 3 11.79 -23.71 16.13
CA LYS A 3 10.89 -23.09 15.15
C LYS A 3 10.72 -21.59 15.46
N LEU A 4 10.83 -20.71 14.46
CA LEU A 4 10.60 -19.27 14.62
C LEU A 4 9.19 -19.03 15.19
N SER A 5 9.09 -18.25 16.27
CA SER A 5 7.82 -17.82 16.86
C SER A 5 7.10 -16.81 15.95
N LYS A 6 5.78 -16.70 16.11
CA LYS A 6 4.95 -15.71 15.40
C LYS A 6 5.46 -14.29 15.64
N GLU A 7 5.84 -13.97 16.87
CA GLU A 7 6.33 -12.64 17.27
C GLU A 7 7.63 -12.29 16.55
N THR A 8 8.58 -13.24 16.47
CA THR A 8 9.84 -13.04 15.74
C THR A 8 9.60 -12.85 14.24
N ILE A 9 8.67 -13.60 13.65
CA ILE A 9 8.30 -13.43 12.23
C ILE A 9 7.71 -12.04 12.02
N TYR A 10 6.74 -11.64 12.85
CA TYR A 10 6.06 -10.35 12.76
C TYR A 10 7.04 -9.17 12.87
N GLU A 11 7.93 -9.19 13.85
CA GLU A 11 8.94 -8.15 14.08
C GLU A 11 9.96 -8.05 12.94
N LYS A 12 10.43 -9.19 12.41
CA LYS A 12 11.41 -9.21 11.31
C LYS A 12 10.81 -8.85 9.95
N ILE A 13 9.53 -9.17 9.71
CA ILE A 13 8.80 -8.67 8.53
C ILE A 13 8.65 -7.16 8.64
N TYR A 14 8.21 -6.64 9.78
CA TYR A 14 8.07 -5.21 10.01
C TYR A 14 9.40 -4.46 9.81
N ALA A 15 10.50 -4.96 10.40
CA ALA A 15 11.82 -4.37 10.22
C ALA A 15 12.30 -4.42 8.76
N GLY A 16 12.05 -5.53 8.07
CA GLY A 16 12.34 -5.68 6.64
C GLY A 16 11.59 -4.68 5.78
N PHE A 17 10.28 -4.53 6.00
CA PHE A 17 9.47 -3.58 5.25
C PHE A 17 9.94 -2.14 5.51
N ILE A 18 10.16 -1.76 6.77
CA ILE A 18 10.75 -0.46 7.11
C ILE A 18 12.08 -0.26 6.38
N GLY A 19 12.92 -1.30 6.29
CA GLY A 19 14.18 -1.24 5.55
C GLY A 19 14.01 -1.02 4.05
N LYS A 20 13.06 -1.71 3.41
CA LYS A 20 12.67 -1.46 2.01
C LYS A 20 12.24 -0.01 1.82
N ALA A 21 11.33 0.49 2.67
CA ALA A 21 10.81 1.86 2.59
C ALA A 21 11.91 2.91 2.80
N ILE A 22 12.85 2.68 3.71
CA ILE A 22 14.02 3.55 3.93
C ILE A 22 14.88 3.60 2.66
N GLY A 23 15.19 2.44 2.08
CA GLY A 23 16.01 2.32 0.87
C GLY A 23 15.40 3.04 -0.32
N VAL A 24 14.14 2.74 -0.63
CA VAL A 24 13.40 3.35 -1.75
C VAL A 24 13.35 4.87 -1.59
N ARG A 25 12.95 5.37 -0.42
CA ARG A 25 12.89 6.82 -0.17
C ARG A 25 14.25 7.51 -0.30
N LEU A 26 15.32 6.85 0.12
CA LEU A 26 16.68 7.41 0.04
C LEU A 26 17.20 7.44 -1.40
N GLY A 27 16.92 6.37 -2.16
CA GLY A 27 17.41 6.18 -3.53
C GLY A 27 16.63 6.96 -4.59
N ALA A 28 15.31 7.07 -4.46
CA ALA A 28 14.41 7.66 -5.47
C ALA A 28 14.81 9.06 -5.97
N PRO A 29 15.30 10.00 -5.13
CA PRO A 29 15.70 11.33 -5.61
C PRO A 29 16.89 11.35 -6.58
N VAL A 30 17.65 10.25 -6.66
CA VAL A 30 18.87 10.12 -7.46
C VAL A 30 18.86 8.93 -8.44
N GLU A 31 17.65 8.50 -8.80
CA GLU A 31 17.35 7.48 -9.81
C GLU A 31 17.97 7.83 -11.21
N PRO A 32 18.25 6.84 -12.09
CA PRO A 32 19.04 7.07 -13.30
C PRO A 32 18.23 7.82 -14.39
N THR A 33 18.76 7.89 -15.61
CA THR A 33 18.46 8.84 -16.72
C THR A 33 19.14 10.21 -16.62
N ILE A 34 19.22 10.79 -15.41
CA ILE A 34 19.92 12.07 -15.18
C ILE A 34 21.03 11.91 -14.14
N TRP A 35 20.85 11.12 -13.10
CA TRP A 35 21.89 10.94 -12.09
C TRP A 35 22.87 9.83 -12.50
N SER A 36 24.14 10.22 -12.67
CA SER A 36 25.26 9.27 -12.74
C SER A 36 25.94 9.17 -11.38
N TYR A 37 26.68 8.09 -11.15
CA TYR A 37 27.52 7.94 -9.96
C TYR A 37 28.39 9.18 -9.68
N GLU A 38 29.02 9.74 -10.71
CA GLU A 38 29.88 10.92 -10.59
C GLU A 38 29.07 12.17 -10.25
N ARG A 39 27.83 12.29 -10.75
CA ARG A 39 26.93 13.40 -10.40
C ARG A 39 26.47 13.31 -8.96
N VAL A 40 26.10 12.12 -8.48
CA VAL A 40 25.72 11.88 -7.08
C VAL A 40 26.90 12.24 -6.17
N GLN A 41 28.09 11.71 -6.47
CA GLN A 41 29.30 11.98 -5.68
C GLN A 41 29.67 13.46 -5.67
N LYS A 42 29.65 14.16 -6.82
CA LYS A 42 29.99 15.59 -6.89
C LYS A 42 28.98 16.49 -6.18
N THR A 43 27.72 16.08 -6.12
CA THR A 43 26.64 16.90 -5.55
C THR A 43 26.50 16.68 -4.05
N TYR A 44 26.47 15.41 -3.62
CA TYR A 44 26.14 15.04 -2.24
C TYR A 44 27.35 14.52 -1.45
N GLY A 45 28.42 14.12 -2.12
CA GLY A 45 29.59 13.53 -1.46
C GLY A 45 29.24 12.19 -0.82
N GLU A 46 29.34 12.13 0.50
CA GLU A 46 28.93 10.97 1.29
C GLU A 46 27.50 11.17 1.80
N VAL A 47 26.60 10.26 1.44
CA VAL A 47 25.20 10.31 1.85
C VAL A 47 25.08 9.72 3.26
N THR A 48 24.59 10.53 4.21
CA THR A 48 24.36 10.13 5.61
C THR A 48 23.00 10.59 6.16
N GLN A 49 22.14 11.10 5.28
CA GLN A 49 20.79 11.57 5.57
C GLN A 49 19.94 11.50 4.30
N TYR A 50 18.62 11.69 4.42
CA TYR A 50 17.76 11.81 3.25
C TYR A 50 18.18 12.98 2.37
N LEU A 51 18.12 12.77 1.05
CA LEU A 51 18.51 13.76 0.05
C LEU A 51 17.44 14.84 -0.13
N ARG A 52 16.20 14.54 0.27
CA ARG A 52 15.02 15.39 0.16
C ARG A 52 14.10 15.18 1.36
N ASP A 53 13.49 16.28 1.81
CA ASP A 53 12.37 16.26 2.73
C ASP A 53 11.07 16.13 1.95
N PHE A 54 10.18 15.26 2.42
CA PHE A 54 8.85 15.04 1.88
C PHE A 54 7.84 15.13 3.03
N LYS A 55 6.70 15.79 2.80
CA LYS A 55 5.52 15.72 3.68
C LYS A 55 5.08 14.28 3.86
N ASN A 56 4.93 13.60 2.72
CA ASN A 56 4.76 12.16 2.57
C ASN A 56 5.49 11.77 1.29
N PHE A 57 6.23 10.67 1.33
CA PHE A 57 6.85 10.11 0.13
C PHE A 57 5.75 9.54 -0.76
N ALA A 58 5.70 9.90 -2.04
CA ALA A 58 4.69 9.38 -2.96
C ALA A 58 4.88 7.88 -3.26
N ALA A 59 3.95 7.32 -4.02
CA ALA A 59 3.99 5.92 -4.39
C ALA A 59 5.22 5.64 -5.26
N ASP A 60 5.71 4.42 -5.13
CA ASP A 60 6.86 3.91 -5.85
C ASP A 60 6.61 2.44 -6.21
N ASP A 61 6.97 2.02 -7.42
CA ASP A 61 6.69 0.68 -7.90
C ASP A 61 7.41 -0.41 -7.10
N ASP A 62 8.57 -0.08 -6.54
CA ASP A 62 9.30 -0.90 -5.58
C ASP A 62 8.48 -1.28 -4.35
N THR A 63 7.56 -0.41 -3.93
CA THR A 63 6.66 -0.66 -2.80
C THR A 63 5.28 -1.16 -3.24
N ASN A 64 4.82 -0.78 -4.43
CA ASN A 64 3.55 -1.24 -5.00
C ASN A 64 3.54 -2.74 -5.23
N GLY A 65 4.56 -3.28 -5.90
CA GLY A 65 4.62 -4.69 -6.28
C GLY A 65 4.53 -5.64 -5.08
N PRO A 66 5.36 -5.47 -4.03
CA PRO A 66 5.28 -6.31 -2.83
C PRO A 66 3.91 -6.25 -2.13
N VAL A 67 3.24 -5.10 -2.14
CA VAL A 67 1.91 -4.89 -1.53
C VAL A 67 0.81 -5.58 -2.35
N TYR A 68 0.85 -5.46 -3.69
CA TYR A 68 -0.24 -5.92 -4.55
C TYR A 68 -0.09 -7.35 -5.05
N PHE A 69 1.10 -7.79 -5.46
CA PHE A 69 1.25 -9.08 -6.12
C PHE A 69 1.16 -10.26 -5.16
N ILE A 70 1.49 -10.06 -3.87
CA ILE A 70 1.28 -11.08 -2.83
C ILE A 70 -0.20 -11.41 -2.62
N ARG A 71 -1.10 -10.50 -3.01
CA ARG A 71 -2.56 -10.70 -2.91
C ARG A 71 -3.06 -11.87 -3.74
N ALA A 72 -2.28 -12.38 -4.70
CA ALA A 72 -2.58 -13.63 -5.39
C ALA A 72 -2.82 -14.79 -4.41
N LEU A 73 -2.06 -14.85 -3.30
CA LEU A 73 -2.26 -15.86 -2.24
C LEU A 73 -3.59 -15.71 -1.50
N ARG A 74 -4.14 -14.49 -1.50
CA ARG A 74 -5.43 -14.18 -0.87
C ARG A 74 -6.59 -14.47 -1.81
N ASP A 75 -6.45 -14.03 -3.04
CA ASP A 75 -7.50 -14.05 -4.05
C ASP A 75 -7.70 -15.44 -4.66
N TYR A 76 -6.62 -16.22 -4.76
CA TYR A 76 -6.61 -17.53 -5.42
C TYR A 76 -6.08 -18.67 -4.54
N GLY A 77 -5.77 -18.36 -3.27
CA GLY A 77 -5.29 -19.32 -2.28
C GLY A 77 -3.77 -19.53 -2.27
N LEU A 78 -3.29 -20.25 -1.25
CA LEU A 78 -1.86 -20.39 -0.93
C LEU A 78 -1.02 -21.13 -1.99
N THR A 79 -1.68 -21.77 -2.96
CA THR A 79 -1.06 -22.49 -4.08
C THR A 79 -1.18 -21.73 -5.41
N ALA A 80 -1.41 -20.41 -5.36
CA ALA A 80 -1.59 -19.57 -6.54
C ALA A 80 -0.51 -19.83 -7.60
N SER A 81 -0.97 -20.03 -8.84
CA SER A 81 -0.10 -20.27 -10.00
C SER A 81 0.43 -18.95 -10.58
N ALA A 82 1.38 -19.01 -11.51
CA ALA A 82 1.82 -17.82 -12.26
C ALA A 82 0.65 -17.13 -12.99
N ALA A 83 -0.31 -17.92 -13.52
CA ALA A 83 -1.51 -17.38 -14.15
C ALA A 83 -2.40 -16.61 -13.17
N ASP A 84 -2.50 -17.07 -11.92
CA ASP A 84 -3.25 -16.38 -10.87
C ASP A 84 -2.56 -15.08 -10.45
N VAL A 85 -1.23 -15.07 -10.37
CA VAL A 85 -0.47 -13.82 -10.18
C VAL A 85 -0.70 -12.87 -11.37
N GLY A 86 -0.70 -13.37 -12.61
CA GLY A 86 -1.03 -12.57 -13.80
C GLY A 86 -2.45 -11.96 -13.75
N LYS A 87 -3.42 -12.71 -13.22
CA LYS A 87 -4.77 -12.18 -12.94
C LYS A 87 -4.76 -11.07 -11.89
N THR A 88 -3.97 -11.22 -10.81
CA THR A 88 -3.76 -10.17 -9.81
C THR A 88 -3.21 -8.89 -10.46
N TRP A 89 -2.23 -8.99 -11.37
CA TRP A 89 -1.71 -7.82 -12.09
C TRP A 89 -2.79 -7.08 -12.86
N VAL A 90 -3.58 -7.81 -13.66
CA VAL A 90 -4.64 -7.19 -14.47
C VAL A 90 -5.72 -6.58 -13.58
N ASN A 91 -6.06 -7.22 -12.46
CA ASN A 91 -7.14 -6.79 -11.59
C ASN A 91 -6.82 -5.56 -10.71
N TYR A 92 -5.57 -5.38 -10.28
CA TYR A 92 -5.21 -4.27 -9.37
C TYR A 92 -4.49 -3.10 -10.05
N ALA A 93 -3.87 -3.31 -11.21
CA ALA A 93 -3.22 -2.22 -11.94
C ALA A 93 -4.25 -1.39 -12.71
N ALA A 94 -4.09 -0.06 -12.64
CA ALA A 94 -4.87 0.85 -13.47
C ALA A 94 -4.19 0.97 -14.84
N GLU A 95 -4.93 0.79 -15.94
CA GLU A 95 -4.31 0.74 -17.26
C GLU A 95 -3.64 2.08 -17.62
N GLU A 96 -2.35 2.03 -17.99
CA GLU A 96 -1.54 3.17 -18.41
C GLU A 96 -1.21 4.23 -17.33
N HIS A 97 -1.51 3.98 -16.05
CA HIS A 97 -1.07 4.85 -14.96
C HIS A 97 -0.90 4.14 -13.62
N GLY A 98 -0.06 4.71 -12.75
CA GLY A 98 0.23 4.14 -11.42
C GLY A 98 0.93 2.78 -11.45
N MET A 99 0.91 2.04 -10.34
CA MET A 99 1.47 0.69 -10.10
C MET A 99 2.93 0.44 -10.48
N TYR A 100 3.28 0.54 -11.76
CA TYR A 100 4.61 0.28 -12.33
C TYR A 100 4.90 1.23 -13.49
N TRP A 101 6.15 1.24 -13.97
CA TRP A 101 6.58 2.12 -15.04
C TRP A 101 5.90 1.79 -16.39
N TRP A 102 4.99 2.65 -16.84
CA TRP A 102 4.29 2.55 -18.12
C TRP A 102 5.15 2.98 -19.33
N GLY A 103 6.42 2.59 -19.36
CA GLY A 103 7.44 3.04 -20.33
C GLY A 103 7.21 2.68 -21.80
N GLY A 104 6.31 1.75 -22.09
CA GLY A 104 5.89 1.38 -23.45
C GLY A 104 6.11 -0.10 -23.77
N PHE A 105 5.30 -0.62 -24.69
CA PHE A 105 5.38 -2.01 -25.14
C PHE A 105 6.71 -2.28 -25.86
N GLY A 106 7.42 -3.34 -25.47
CA GLY A 106 8.74 -3.70 -25.97
C GLY A 106 9.90 -2.92 -25.35
N VAL A 107 9.63 -2.04 -24.38
CA VAL A 107 10.64 -1.24 -23.65
C VAL A 107 10.53 -1.47 -22.15
N SER A 108 9.36 -1.20 -21.57
CA SER A 108 9.05 -1.52 -20.17
C SER A 108 8.58 -2.97 -20.08
N THR A 109 9.18 -3.73 -19.18
CA THR A 109 8.87 -5.15 -18.99
C THR A 109 7.47 -5.35 -18.45
N GLU A 110 7.10 -4.57 -17.44
CA GLU A 110 5.81 -4.62 -16.75
C GLU A 110 4.68 -4.17 -17.68
N HIS A 111 4.87 -3.07 -18.42
CA HIS A 111 3.90 -2.62 -19.42
C HIS A 111 3.73 -3.67 -20.53
N THR A 112 4.82 -4.27 -21.02
CA THR A 112 4.76 -5.33 -22.04
C THR A 112 3.98 -6.55 -21.54
N ALA A 113 4.29 -7.03 -20.34
CA ALA A 113 3.60 -8.16 -19.72
C ALA A 113 2.11 -7.87 -19.49
N TYR A 114 1.75 -6.67 -19.02
CA TYR A 114 0.36 -6.26 -18.86
C TYR A 114 -0.40 -6.31 -20.19
N ARG A 115 0.18 -5.77 -21.27
CA ARG A 115 -0.44 -5.82 -22.60
C ARG A 115 -0.62 -7.24 -23.11
N ASN A 116 0.37 -8.11 -22.89
CA ASN A 116 0.28 -9.52 -23.23
C ASN A 116 -0.87 -10.22 -22.49
N LEU A 117 -0.99 -10.01 -21.18
CA LEU A 117 -2.08 -10.55 -20.36
C LEU A 117 -3.44 -10.05 -20.84
N ARG A 118 -3.56 -8.75 -21.12
CA ARG A 118 -4.77 -8.13 -21.68
C ARG A 118 -5.14 -8.67 -23.07
N ALA A 119 -4.15 -9.10 -23.85
CA ALA A 119 -4.34 -9.73 -25.15
C ALA A 119 -4.61 -11.25 -25.05
N GLY A 120 -4.74 -11.80 -23.85
CA GLY A 120 -5.05 -13.22 -23.62
C GLY A 120 -3.84 -14.15 -23.63
N ILE A 121 -2.61 -13.62 -23.59
CA ILE A 121 -1.39 -14.42 -23.44
C ILE A 121 -1.19 -14.67 -21.93
N PRO A 122 -1.31 -15.92 -21.45
CA PRO A 122 -1.26 -16.19 -20.02
C PRO A 122 0.18 -16.13 -19.47
N ALA A 123 0.32 -15.86 -18.18
CA ALA A 123 1.59 -16.12 -17.48
C ALA A 123 1.84 -17.64 -17.37
N PRO A 124 3.10 -18.10 -17.49
CA PRO A 124 4.34 -17.32 -17.59
C PRO A 124 4.72 -16.88 -19.01
N GLN A 125 3.97 -17.29 -20.05
CA GLN A 125 4.30 -16.92 -21.43
C GLN A 125 4.35 -15.40 -21.62
N SER A 126 3.48 -14.65 -20.93
CA SER A 126 3.41 -13.18 -20.96
C SER A 126 4.72 -12.47 -20.66
N GLY A 127 5.58 -13.06 -19.81
CA GLY A 127 6.89 -12.52 -19.40
C GLY A 127 8.09 -13.20 -20.05
N SER A 128 7.88 -14.27 -20.82
CA SER A 128 8.96 -15.14 -21.29
C SER A 128 9.89 -14.49 -22.31
N ILE A 129 11.15 -14.93 -22.34
CA ILE A 129 12.13 -14.56 -23.39
C ILE A 129 11.62 -14.96 -24.77
N ALA A 130 10.96 -16.11 -24.89
CA ALA A 130 10.41 -16.57 -26.16
C ALA A 130 9.34 -15.61 -26.73
N GLN A 131 8.60 -14.93 -25.85
CA GLN A 131 7.56 -13.97 -26.22
C GLN A 131 8.10 -12.56 -26.46
N ASN A 132 9.01 -12.10 -25.60
CA ASN A 132 9.41 -10.67 -25.53
C ASN A 132 10.86 -10.40 -25.92
N GLY A 133 11.68 -11.44 -26.08
CA GLY A 133 13.13 -11.35 -26.22
C GLY A 133 13.85 -11.09 -24.89
N ALA A 134 15.13 -11.46 -24.82
CA ALA A 134 15.95 -11.33 -23.61
C ALA A 134 16.08 -9.87 -23.13
N THR A 135 16.16 -8.92 -24.06
CA THR A 135 16.23 -7.49 -23.73
C THR A 135 15.09 -7.03 -22.83
N VAL A 136 13.84 -7.47 -23.08
CA VAL A 136 12.70 -7.06 -22.26
C VAL A 136 12.56 -7.95 -21.03
N ALA A 137 12.78 -9.26 -21.15
CA ALA A 137 12.51 -10.20 -20.07
C ALA A 137 13.53 -10.12 -18.90
N GLU A 138 14.76 -9.66 -19.14
CA GLU A 138 15.86 -9.64 -18.14
C GLU A 138 16.13 -8.26 -17.53
N GLN A 139 15.10 -7.38 -17.52
CA GLN A 139 15.16 -6.13 -16.76
C GLN A 139 14.99 -6.39 -15.26
N ILE A 140 15.36 -5.39 -14.46
CA ILE A 140 15.47 -5.46 -13.01
C ILE A 140 14.18 -5.80 -12.26
N GLY A 141 12.99 -5.54 -12.80
CA GLY A 141 11.70 -5.78 -12.14
C GLY A 141 11.54 -7.18 -11.51
N GLY A 142 12.25 -8.18 -12.04
CA GLY A 142 12.30 -9.53 -11.49
C GLY A 142 12.75 -9.61 -10.02
N GLN A 143 13.65 -8.74 -9.55
CA GLN A 143 14.03 -8.64 -8.14
C GLN A 143 13.20 -7.62 -7.34
N ILE A 144 12.64 -6.60 -8.00
CA ILE A 144 12.04 -5.44 -7.34
C ILE A 144 10.80 -5.82 -6.53
N PHE A 145 9.92 -6.62 -7.12
CA PHE A 145 8.57 -6.83 -6.58
C PHE A 145 8.43 -8.01 -5.62
N ILE A 146 9.52 -8.74 -5.33
CA ILE A 146 9.39 -10.08 -4.76
C ILE A 146 9.55 -10.16 -3.24
N ASP A 147 9.87 -9.06 -2.55
CA ASP A 147 10.30 -9.08 -1.14
C ASP A 147 9.28 -9.80 -0.22
N SER A 148 7.99 -9.58 -0.48
CA SER A 148 6.88 -10.22 0.23
C SER A 148 6.85 -11.74 0.12
N TRP A 149 7.32 -12.30 -1.00
CA TRP A 149 7.46 -13.75 -1.17
C TRP A 149 8.59 -14.34 -0.32
N GLY A 150 9.63 -13.55 -0.01
CA GLY A 150 10.63 -13.93 1.00
C GLY A 150 10.05 -13.90 2.41
N TRP A 151 9.32 -12.84 2.75
CA TRP A 151 8.74 -12.63 4.08
C TRP A 151 7.70 -13.70 4.46
N VAL A 152 6.93 -14.23 3.51
CA VAL A 152 5.95 -15.30 3.78
C VAL A 152 6.57 -16.71 3.85
N HIS A 153 7.88 -16.85 3.63
CA HIS A 153 8.61 -18.13 3.70
C HIS A 153 9.79 -18.05 4.70
N PRO A 154 9.56 -17.66 5.97
CA PRO A 154 10.64 -17.45 6.93
C PRO A 154 11.38 -18.76 7.24
N GLY A 155 12.70 -18.75 7.08
CA GLY A 155 13.56 -19.92 7.29
C GLY A 155 13.57 -20.93 6.13
N GLU A 156 12.88 -20.65 5.01
CA GLU A 156 12.71 -21.60 3.90
C GLU A 156 13.20 -21.03 2.54
N PRO A 157 14.52 -20.80 2.35
CA PRO A 157 15.05 -20.08 1.19
C PRO A 157 14.67 -20.69 -0.16
N GLN A 158 14.67 -22.02 -0.29
CA GLN A 158 14.31 -22.68 -1.55
C GLN A 158 12.83 -22.49 -1.90
N LYS A 159 11.92 -22.57 -0.91
CA LYS A 159 10.48 -22.31 -1.14
C LYS A 159 10.24 -20.86 -1.53
N ALA A 160 10.94 -19.92 -0.86
CA ALA A 160 10.90 -18.51 -1.20
C ALA A 160 11.38 -18.25 -2.64
N ALA A 161 12.48 -18.89 -3.05
CA ALA A 161 12.99 -18.82 -4.41
C ALA A 161 12.00 -19.36 -5.44
N ASP A 162 11.38 -20.52 -5.18
CA ASP A 162 10.42 -21.11 -6.11
C ASP A 162 9.13 -20.29 -6.21
N ALA A 163 8.63 -19.76 -5.10
CA ALA A 163 7.44 -18.93 -5.09
C ALA A 163 7.67 -17.58 -5.79
N SER A 164 8.78 -16.90 -5.48
CA SER A 164 9.14 -15.63 -6.11
C SER A 164 9.41 -15.77 -7.61
N ALA A 165 10.08 -16.84 -8.05
CA ALA A 165 10.29 -17.09 -9.49
C ALA A 165 8.97 -17.31 -10.23
N ARG A 166 8.01 -18.03 -9.62
CA ARG A 166 6.66 -18.16 -10.20
C ARG A 166 5.98 -16.80 -10.32
N ALA A 167 6.07 -15.95 -9.30
CA ALA A 167 5.48 -14.62 -9.33
C ALA A 167 6.15 -13.69 -10.36
N ALA A 168 7.49 -13.67 -10.40
CA ALA A 168 8.27 -12.88 -11.35
C ALA A 168 8.06 -13.33 -12.80
N SER A 169 7.78 -14.62 -13.04
CA SER A 169 7.55 -15.17 -14.39
C SER A 169 6.36 -14.56 -15.14
N VAL A 170 5.50 -13.79 -14.46
CA VAL A 170 4.44 -13.01 -15.10
C VAL A 170 5.00 -11.99 -16.09
N ALA A 171 6.15 -11.37 -15.78
CA ALA A 171 6.76 -10.34 -16.60
C ALA A 171 8.23 -10.62 -16.99
N HIS A 172 8.92 -11.50 -16.27
CA HIS A 172 10.36 -11.72 -16.41
C HIS A 172 10.70 -13.18 -16.72
N ASP A 173 11.91 -13.40 -17.23
CA ASP A 173 12.46 -14.72 -17.51
C ASP A 173 14.00 -14.65 -17.42
N GLY A 174 14.71 -15.78 -17.55
CA GLY A 174 16.18 -15.82 -17.51
C GLY A 174 16.77 -15.26 -16.21
N ASP A 175 17.75 -14.37 -16.32
CA ASP A 175 18.39 -13.74 -15.17
C ASP A 175 17.44 -12.88 -14.33
N GLY A 176 16.30 -12.43 -14.89
CA GLY A 176 15.21 -11.81 -14.15
C GLY A 176 14.65 -12.73 -13.04
N LEU A 177 14.53 -14.02 -13.33
CA LEU A 177 14.09 -15.02 -12.35
C LEU A 177 15.18 -15.37 -11.34
N ASN A 178 16.46 -15.32 -11.73
CA ASN A 178 17.56 -15.50 -10.78
C ASN A 178 17.58 -14.37 -9.75
N GLY A 179 17.33 -13.12 -10.16
CA GLY A 179 17.18 -12.01 -9.22
C GLY A 179 16.01 -12.20 -8.26
N ALA A 180 14.85 -12.63 -8.77
CA ALA A 180 13.71 -12.96 -7.93
C ALA A 180 14.07 -13.98 -6.83
N ARG A 181 14.71 -15.08 -7.26
CA ARG A 181 15.14 -16.18 -6.40
C ARG A 181 16.13 -15.71 -5.34
N PHE A 182 17.16 -14.99 -5.77
CA PHE A 182 18.22 -14.50 -4.89
C PHE A 182 17.64 -13.63 -3.77
N CYS A 183 16.88 -12.58 -4.12
CA CYS A 183 16.36 -11.64 -3.13
C CYS A 183 15.36 -12.30 -2.17
N ALA A 184 14.43 -13.12 -2.66
CA ALA A 184 13.46 -13.81 -1.80
C ALA A 184 14.14 -14.84 -0.87
N ALA A 185 15.10 -15.59 -1.39
CA ALA A 185 15.87 -16.56 -0.60
C ALA A 185 16.73 -15.88 0.47
N ALA A 186 17.35 -14.74 0.15
CA ALA A 186 18.11 -13.93 1.10
C ALA A 186 17.21 -13.46 2.25
N ILE A 187 16.04 -12.89 1.95
CA ILE A 187 15.06 -12.45 2.94
C ILE A 187 14.59 -13.64 3.82
N ALA A 188 14.24 -14.76 3.21
CA ALA A 188 13.82 -15.96 3.92
C ALA A 188 14.91 -16.49 4.87
N ARG A 189 16.18 -16.47 4.44
CA ARG A 189 17.32 -16.88 5.28
C ARG A 189 17.61 -15.88 6.40
N ALA A 190 17.38 -14.58 6.16
CA ALA A 190 17.66 -13.51 7.11
C ALA A 190 16.90 -13.63 8.44
N PHE A 191 15.82 -14.42 8.50
CA PHE A 191 15.14 -14.70 9.76
C PHE A 191 16.01 -15.46 10.79
N GLU A 192 16.94 -16.30 10.32
CA GLU A 192 17.71 -17.21 11.17
C GLU A 192 19.22 -17.06 11.03
N ALA A 193 19.69 -16.37 9.99
CA ALA A 193 21.11 -16.18 9.73
C ALA A 193 21.80 -15.44 10.88
N THR A 194 23.07 -15.79 11.12
CA THR A 194 23.91 -15.10 12.11
C THR A 194 24.92 -14.14 11.47
N SER A 195 25.05 -14.18 10.15
CA SER A 195 25.94 -13.29 9.38
C SER A 195 25.41 -13.02 7.99
N ILE A 196 25.84 -11.89 7.40
CA ILE A 196 25.55 -11.57 5.99
C ILE A 196 26.11 -12.62 5.02
N ALA A 197 27.25 -13.23 5.35
CA ALA A 197 27.83 -14.30 4.55
C ALA A 197 26.88 -15.52 4.45
N GLU A 198 26.20 -15.89 5.53
CA GLU A 198 25.18 -16.96 5.50
C GLU A 198 23.97 -16.59 4.64
N VAL A 199 23.51 -15.33 4.72
CA VAL A 199 22.39 -14.83 3.91
C VAL A 199 22.71 -14.94 2.43
N ILE A 200 23.86 -14.41 2.01
CA ILE A 200 24.30 -14.44 0.60
C ILE A 200 24.55 -15.88 0.15
N ALA A 201 25.22 -16.71 0.95
CA ALA A 201 25.49 -18.10 0.57
C ALA A 201 24.19 -18.90 0.34
N ALA A 202 23.17 -18.72 1.19
CA ALA A 202 21.88 -19.37 1.00
C ALA A 202 21.17 -18.87 -0.26
N ALA A 203 21.20 -17.56 -0.53
CA ALA A 203 20.60 -16.99 -1.75
C ALA A 203 21.29 -17.50 -3.03
N MET A 204 22.63 -17.50 -3.05
CA MET A 204 23.42 -18.03 -4.16
C MET A 204 23.15 -19.51 -4.44
N ALA A 205 22.79 -20.31 -3.43
CA ALA A 205 22.47 -21.72 -3.58
C ALA A 205 21.11 -21.98 -4.29
N THR A 206 20.27 -20.96 -4.45
CA THR A 206 18.93 -21.08 -5.07
C THR A 206 18.87 -20.66 -6.54
N ILE A 207 19.97 -20.12 -7.09
CA ILE A 207 20.07 -19.65 -8.47
C ILE A 207 20.96 -20.58 -9.31
N ASP A 208 20.84 -20.53 -10.63
CA ASP A 208 21.75 -21.28 -11.50
C ASP A 208 23.18 -20.74 -11.39
N ALA A 209 24.11 -21.57 -10.92
CA ALA A 209 25.52 -21.21 -10.75
C ALA A 209 26.23 -20.82 -12.05
N LYS A 210 25.66 -21.16 -13.22
CA LYS A 210 26.20 -20.78 -14.53
C LYS A 210 25.62 -19.47 -15.07
N SER A 211 24.57 -18.94 -14.42
CA SER A 211 23.88 -17.72 -14.84
C SER A 211 24.79 -16.49 -14.82
N THR A 212 24.42 -15.44 -15.55
CA THR A 212 25.17 -14.18 -15.48
C THR A 212 24.98 -13.51 -14.13
N TYR A 213 23.79 -13.66 -13.54
CA TYR A 213 23.50 -13.18 -12.19
C TYR A 213 24.46 -13.80 -11.15
N ALA A 214 24.64 -15.12 -11.18
CA ALA A 214 25.57 -15.79 -10.27
C ALA A 214 27.02 -15.32 -10.48
N ARG A 215 27.44 -15.08 -11.73
CA ARG A 215 28.81 -14.61 -12.03
C ARG A 215 29.07 -13.20 -11.51
N VAL A 216 28.15 -12.24 -11.69
CA VAL A 216 28.33 -10.88 -11.17
C VAL A 216 28.34 -10.87 -9.64
N ALA A 217 27.44 -11.63 -9.00
CA ALA A 217 27.39 -11.73 -7.54
C ALA A 217 28.68 -12.35 -6.99
N GLN A 218 29.19 -13.41 -7.63
CA GLN A 218 30.45 -14.04 -7.26
C GLN A 218 31.65 -13.10 -7.44
N ALA A 219 31.69 -12.32 -8.52
CA ALA A 219 32.74 -11.32 -8.75
C ALA A 219 32.77 -10.27 -7.63
N VAL A 220 31.61 -9.80 -7.18
CA VAL A 220 31.50 -8.86 -6.04
C VAL A 220 31.95 -9.52 -4.73
N ILE A 221 31.52 -10.76 -4.45
CA ILE A 221 31.92 -11.51 -3.26
C ILE A 221 33.44 -11.67 -3.19
N ASP A 222 34.08 -12.05 -4.30
CA ASP A 222 35.52 -12.27 -4.34
C ASP A 222 36.30 -10.96 -4.28
N PHE A 223 35.80 -9.90 -4.92
CA PHE A 223 36.38 -8.57 -4.81
C PHE A 223 36.32 -8.04 -3.37
N HIS A 224 35.18 -8.19 -2.69
CA HIS A 224 35.00 -7.80 -1.29
C HIS A 224 35.97 -8.54 -0.37
N LYS A 225 36.15 -9.87 -0.54
CA LYS A 225 37.14 -10.63 0.24
C LYS A 225 38.56 -10.10 0.07
N ALA A 226 38.92 -9.69 -1.14
CA ALA A 226 40.24 -9.12 -1.41
C ALA A 226 40.38 -7.65 -0.94
N ASN A 227 39.28 -6.90 -0.85
CA ASN A 227 39.27 -5.45 -0.60
C ASN A 227 38.15 -5.02 0.37
N PRO A 228 38.09 -5.54 1.61
CA PRO A 228 36.89 -5.45 2.46
C PRO A 228 36.46 -4.02 2.85
N GLY A 229 37.36 -3.04 2.80
CA GLY A 229 37.06 -1.66 3.19
C GLY A 229 36.77 -0.68 2.05
N ASN A 230 36.76 -1.13 0.78
CA ASN A 230 36.73 -0.21 -0.37
C ASN A 230 35.62 -0.53 -1.37
N TRP A 231 34.37 -0.25 -0.97
CA TRP A 231 33.20 -0.42 -1.83
C TRP A 231 33.30 0.39 -3.13
N ARG A 232 33.95 1.57 -3.11
CA ARG A 232 34.11 2.41 -4.31
C ARG A 232 34.97 1.71 -5.37
N ALA A 233 36.05 1.04 -4.97
CA ALA A 233 36.83 0.22 -5.90
C ALA A 233 36.02 -0.98 -6.45
N CYS A 234 35.12 -1.55 -5.64
CA CYS A 234 34.21 -2.60 -6.11
C CYS A 234 33.20 -2.07 -7.13
N ARG A 235 32.65 -0.86 -6.91
CA ARG A 235 31.79 -0.17 -7.87
C ARG A 235 32.53 0.14 -9.17
N ASP A 236 33.80 0.53 -9.09
CA ASP A 236 34.63 0.78 -10.28
C ASP A 236 34.85 -0.51 -11.07
N MET A 237 35.06 -1.65 -10.40
CA MET A 237 35.06 -2.98 -11.04
C MET A 237 33.71 -3.28 -11.70
N LEU A 238 32.59 -3.07 -11.00
CA LEU A 238 31.25 -3.26 -11.58
C LEU A 238 31.06 -2.40 -12.84
N THR A 239 31.54 -1.16 -12.84
CA THR A 239 31.48 -0.28 -14.01
C THR A 239 32.36 -0.80 -15.15
N ALA A 240 33.57 -1.28 -14.84
CA ALA A 240 34.54 -1.75 -15.81
C ALA A 240 34.21 -3.12 -16.43
N ASP A 241 33.51 -3.98 -15.69
CA ASP A 241 33.31 -5.38 -16.09
C ASP A 241 31.84 -5.75 -16.29
N TRP A 242 30.91 -5.01 -15.65
CA TRP A 242 29.49 -5.34 -15.56
C TRP A 242 28.56 -4.15 -15.80
N GLY A 243 29.05 -3.02 -16.33
CA GLY A 243 28.26 -1.78 -16.47
C GLY A 243 27.06 -1.88 -17.42
N TYR A 244 26.14 -0.92 -17.33
CA TYR A 244 24.92 -0.82 -18.16
C TYR A 244 25.22 -0.90 -19.67
N ASP A 245 26.38 -0.42 -20.11
CA ASP A 245 26.84 -0.46 -21.50
C ASP A 245 27.09 -1.88 -22.06
N ARG A 246 27.09 -2.92 -21.20
CA ARG A 246 27.27 -4.33 -21.59
C ARG A 246 25.97 -5.09 -21.80
N TYR A 247 24.83 -4.51 -21.43
CA TYR A 247 23.54 -5.19 -21.43
C TYR A 247 22.47 -4.35 -22.13
N PRO A 248 21.57 -4.97 -22.91
CA PRO A 248 20.52 -4.24 -23.59
C PRO A 248 19.37 -3.87 -22.64
N GLY A 249 18.57 -2.87 -23.00
CA GLY A 249 17.43 -2.40 -22.22
C GLY A 249 17.75 -1.16 -21.39
N VAL A 250 16.80 -0.76 -20.54
CA VAL A 250 16.86 0.53 -19.82
C VAL A 250 17.48 0.35 -18.43
N CYS A 251 17.02 -0.66 -17.69
CA CYS A 251 17.47 -1.01 -16.34
C CYS A 251 17.70 -2.52 -16.27
N HIS A 252 18.78 -2.99 -16.88
CA HIS A 252 19.09 -4.43 -16.92
C HIS A 252 19.39 -4.98 -15.51
N ILE A 253 19.05 -6.23 -15.24
CA ILE A 253 19.17 -6.77 -13.87
C ILE A 253 20.62 -6.96 -13.39
N ILE A 254 21.54 -7.32 -14.28
CA ILE A 254 22.90 -7.76 -13.91
C ILE A 254 23.74 -6.69 -13.19
N PRO A 255 23.88 -5.45 -13.69
CA PRO A 255 24.69 -4.45 -13.01
C PRO A 255 24.10 -4.08 -11.63
N ASN A 256 22.76 -4.04 -11.56
CA ASN A 256 22.01 -3.76 -10.33
C ASN A 256 22.14 -4.88 -9.29
N ALA A 257 22.10 -6.16 -9.72
CA ALA A 257 22.41 -7.30 -8.86
C ALA A 257 23.80 -7.16 -8.20
N GLY A 258 24.79 -6.72 -8.98
CA GLY A 258 26.12 -6.41 -8.48
C GLY A 258 26.11 -5.33 -7.40
N VAL A 259 25.38 -4.23 -7.61
CA VAL A 259 25.24 -3.15 -6.61
C VAL A 259 24.54 -3.63 -5.35
N THR A 260 23.44 -4.38 -5.46
CA THR A 260 22.72 -4.93 -4.31
C THR A 260 23.63 -5.83 -3.46
N VAL A 261 24.33 -6.78 -4.08
CA VAL A 261 25.26 -7.67 -3.37
C VAL A 261 26.41 -6.87 -2.74
N MET A 262 26.94 -5.87 -3.45
CA MET A 262 28.00 -4.99 -2.95
C MET A 262 27.52 -4.24 -1.71
N ALA A 263 26.39 -3.55 -1.79
CA ALA A 263 25.85 -2.77 -0.68
C ALA A 263 25.61 -3.63 0.57
N ILE A 264 25.06 -4.84 0.40
CA ILE A 264 24.83 -5.77 1.51
C ILE A 264 26.15 -6.20 2.17
N LEU A 265 27.18 -6.53 1.38
CA LEU A 265 28.48 -6.97 1.89
C LEU A 265 29.20 -5.84 2.64
N TYR A 266 29.36 -4.68 2.00
CA TYR A 266 30.09 -3.54 2.58
C TYR A 266 29.28 -2.78 3.64
N GLY A 267 27.97 -3.01 3.72
CA GLY A 267 27.12 -2.53 4.81
C GLY A 267 27.19 -3.40 6.06
N GLU A 268 27.75 -4.62 5.97
CA GLU A 268 28.04 -5.53 7.09
C GLU A 268 26.84 -5.81 8.04
N GLY A 269 25.62 -5.70 7.53
CA GLY A 269 24.40 -5.88 8.33
C GLY A 269 23.90 -4.63 9.05
N ASP A 270 24.51 -3.46 8.81
CA ASP A 270 23.97 -2.16 9.21
C ASP A 270 23.07 -1.60 8.10
N LEU A 271 21.76 -1.50 8.38
CA LEU A 271 20.78 -1.06 7.38
C LEU A 271 21.03 0.37 6.88
N PRO A 272 21.20 1.40 7.74
CA PRO A 272 21.53 2.76 7.30
C PRO A 272 22.70 2.77 6.31
N ARG A 273 23.82 2.13 6.67
CA ARG A 273 25.00 2.11 5.82
C ARG A 273 24.78 1.37 4.52
N THR A 274 24.07 0.25 4.55
CA THR A 274 23.70 -0.52 3.37
C THR A 274 22.92 0.33 2.36
N ALA A 275 21.86 1.01 2.83
CA ALA A 275 21.04 1.88 1.98
C ALA A 275 21.81 3.09 1.43
N GLU A 276 22.67 3.70 2.25
CA GLU A 276 23.55 4.79 1.85
C GLU A 276 24.54 4.36 0.74
N ILE A 277 25.19 3.20 0.88
CA ILE A 277 26.12 2.66 -0.15
C ILE A 277 25.36 2.37 -1.45
N ALA A 278 24.22 1.68 -1.38
CA ALA A 278 23.42 1.37 -2.56
C ALA A 278 22.98 2.64 -3.30
N THR A 279 22.51 3.64 -2.57
CA THR A 279 22.12 4.95 -3.14
C THR A 279 23.30 5.65 -3.81
N MET A 280 24.46 5.67 -3.13
CA MET A 280 25.66 6.32 -3.67
C MET A 280 26.28 5.59 -4.85
N ALA A 281 26.01 4.30 -5.05
CA ALA A 281 26.55 3.53 -6.16
C ALA A 281 25.98 3.95 -7.52
N GLY A 282 24.84 4.64 -7.53
CA GLY A 282 24.12 5.06 -8.74
C GLY A 282 23.40 3.89 -9.40
N TRP A 283 23.15 4.02 -10.72
CA TRP A 283 22.22 3.15 -11.44
C TRP A 283 20.84 3.21 -10.80
N ASP A 284 20.15 2.10 -10.65
CA ASP A 284 18.76 2.07 -10.21
C ASP A 284 18.69 2.14 -8.68
N THR A 285 18.66 3.36 -8.14
CA THR A 285 19.08 3.62 -6.75
C THR A 285 18.03 3.26 -5.70
N ASP A 286 16.76 3.58 -5.94
CA ASP A 286 15.63 3.21 -5.08
C ASP A 286 15.50 1.70 -4.96
N CYS A 287 15.59 0.97 -6.07
CA CYS A 287 15.43 -0.47 -6.04
C CYS A 287 16.61 -1.22 -5.43
N ASN A 288 17.85 -0.81 -5.74
CA ASN A 288 19.04 -1.43 -5.17
C ASN A 288 19.08 -1.18 -3.66
N ALA A 289 18.81 0.05 -3.22
CA ALA A 289 18.73 0.39 -1.81
C ALA A 289 17.52 -0.28 -1.13
N GLY A 290 16.40 -0.38 -1.84
CA GLY A 290 15.17 -1.01 -1.39
C GLY A 290 15.33 -2.51 -1.13
N ASN A 291 15.77 -3.29 -2.12
CA ASN A 291 15.96 -4.73 -1.95
C ASN A 291 17.08 -5.04 -0.94
N ALA A 292 18.20 -4.31 -0.97
CA ALA A 292 19.25 -4.46 0.04
C ALA A 292 18.71 -4.12 1.45
N GLY A 293 17.88 -3.08 1.55
CA GLY A 293 17.22 -2.66 2.78
C GLY A 293 16.22 -3.68 3.31
N ALA A 294 15.46 -4.34 2.44
CA ALA A 294 14.56 -5.43 2.81
C ALA A 294 15.33 -6.60 3.44
N ILE A 295 16.41 -7.04 2.79
CA ILE A 295 17.25 -8.16 3.24
C ILE A 295 17.92 -7.83 4.58
N VAL A 296 18.62 -6.69 4.66
CA VAL A 296 19.37 -6.30 5.87
C VAL A 296 18.42 -5.92 7.00
N GLY A 297 17.29 -5.28 6.72
CA GLY A 297 16.27 -4.97 7.72
C GLY A 297 15.68 -6.22 8.38
N THR A 298 15.37 -7.26 7.59
CA THR A 298 14.92 -8.56 8.12
C THR A 298 16.03 -9.27 8.92
N PHE A 299 17.28 -9.16 8.48
CA PHE A 299 18.43 -9.75 9.18
C PHE A 299 18.67 -9.09 10.54
N GLN A 300 18.89 -7.78 10.53
CA GLN A 300 19.28 -6.97 11.69
C GLN A 300 18.13 -6.81 12.70
N GLY A 301 16.87 -6.85 12.23
CA GLY A 301 15.72 -6.42 13.03
C GLY A 301 15.75 -4.92 13.28
N LEU A 302 14.68 -4.38 13.87
CA LEU A 302 14.58 -2.94 14.12
C LEU A 302 15.65 -2.47 15.11
N GLN A 303 16.36 -1.38 14.79
CA GLN A 303 17.39 -0.80 15.66
C GLN A 303 17.13 0.67 15.99
N PRO A 304 17.49 1.15 17.20
CA PRO A 304 17.39 2.58 17.55
C PRO A 304 18.19 3.51 16.63
N GLY A 305 19.31 3.03 16.09
CA GLY A 305 20.17 3.80 15.17
C GLY A 305 19.49 4.19 13.85
N TRP A 306 18.33 3.62 13.55
CA TRP A 306 17.59 3.92 12.32
C TRP A 306 16.73 5.18 12.44
N ASP A 307 16.57 5.78 13.63
CA ASP A 307 15.61 6.85 13.90
C ASP A 307 15.65 8.01 12.88
N LYS A 308 16.84 8.38 12.39
CA LYS A 308 17.00 9.42 11.35
C LYS A 308 16.27 9.10 10.04
N TYR A 309 16.14 7.82 9.71
CA TYR A 309 15.49 7.33 8.49
C TYR A 309 14.09 6.78 8.76
N ARG A 310 13.89 6.09 9.89
CA ARG A 310 12.61 5.48 10.26
C ARG A 310 11.55 6.51 10.62
N LYS A 311 11.88 7.53 11.42
CA LYS A 311 10.88 8.53 11.88
C LYS A 311 10.22 9.27 10.72
N PRO A 312 10.95 9.68 9.65
CA PRO A 312 10.30 10.26 8.49
C PRO A 312 9.36 9.31 7.72
N ILE A 313 9.55 7.98 7.78
CA ILE A 313 8.59 7.00 7.22
C ILE A 313 7.34 6.91 8.10
N ASN A 314 7.51 6.92 9.43
CA ASN A 314 6.42 6.92 10.41
C ASN A 314 5.35 5.85 10.15
N ASP A 315 5.76 4.60 9.91
CA ASP A 315 4.88 3.45 9.68
C ASP A 315 3.88 3.59 8.51
N PHE A 316 4.12 4.55 7.63
CA PHE A 316 3.23 4.87 6.54
C PHE A 316 3.98 4.87 5.21
N ILE A 317 3.41 4.16 4.24
CA ILE A 317 3.72 4.35 2.83
C ILE A 317 2.41 4.46 2.05
N VAL A 318 2.50 4.95 0.83
CA VAL A 318 1.39 4.91 -0.12
C VAL A 318 1.71 3.99 -1.27
N ALA A 319 0.69 3.27 -1.71
CA ALA A 319 0.76 2.48 -2.94
C ALA A 319 -0.08 3.13 -4.05
N SER A 320 -0.01 2.56 -5.25
CA SER A 320 -0.78 3.00 -6.41
C SER A 320 -1.38 1.82 -7.18
N GLY A 321 -2.59 1.42 -6.81
CA GLY A 321 -3.46 0.55 -7.61
C GLY A 321 -4.89 1.11 -7.68
N VAL A 322 -5.79 0.36 -8.33
CA VAL A 322 -7.20 0.78 -8.46
C VAL A 322 -8.00 0.67 -7.17
N VAL A 323 -7.44 0.11 -6.10
CA VAL A 323 -8.11 0.00 -4.80
C VAL A 323 -7.61 1.07 -3.86
N GLY A 324 -8.33 2.19 -3.79
CA GLY A 324 -7.88 3.41 -3.11
C GLY A 324 -7.68 3.26 -1.60
N SER A 325 -8.44 2.39 -0.94
CA SER A 325 -8.29 2.16 0.50
C SER A 325 -7.06 1.29 0.83
N ILE A 326 -6.64 0.42 -0.10
CA ILE A 326 -5.41 -0.40 0.04
C ILE A 326 -4.16 0.45 -0.23
N ASN A 327 -4.29 1.54 -1.00
CA ASN A 327 -3.20 2.47 -1.26
C ASN A 327 -2.71 3.21 0.00
N ILE A 328 -3.46 3.18 1.10
CA ILE A 328 -3.06 3.75 2.40
C ILE A 328 -2.49 2.59 3.24
N VAL A 329 -1.18 2.40 3.20
CA VAL A 329 -0.55 1.21 3.81
C VAL A 329 0.01 1.57 5.19
N ASP A 330 -0.60 1.01 6.22
CA ASP A 330 -0.04 0.94 7.57
C ASP A 330 0.93 -0.25 7.65
N ILE A 331 2.23 0.04 7.78
CA ILE A 331 3.29 -0.99 7.72
C ILE A 331 3.09 -2.06 8.82
N PRO A 332 2.78 -1.73 10.09
CA PRO A 332 2.45 -2.73 11.10
C PRO A 332 1.32 -3.67 10.69
N SER A 333 0.19 -3.15 10.21
CA SER A 333 -0.95 -3.98 9.79
C SER A 333 -0.61 -4.85 8.59
N PHE A 334 0.14 -4.34 7.62
CA PHE A 334 0.59 -5.13 6.47
C PHE A 334 1.60 -6.21 6.86
N ALA A 335 2.52 -5.93 7.80
CA ALA A 335 3.42 -6.94 8.35
C ALA A 335 2.65 -8.07 9.06
N ARG A 336 1.54 -7.74 9.73
CA ARG A 336 0.64 -8.72 10.35
C ARG A 336 -0.03 -9.59 9.29
N GLU A 337 -0.50 -8.98 8.19
CA GLU A 337 -1.06 -9.69 7.04
C GLU A 337 -0.08 -10.72 6.46
N LEU A 338 1.16 -10.30 6.20
CA LEU A 338 2.20 -11.22 5.71
C LEU A 338 2.54 -12.32 6.72
N THR A 339 2.49 -12.01 8.02
CA THR A 339 2.70 -13.01 9.07
C THR A 339 1.58 -14.05 9.08
N VAL A 340 0.32 -13.65 8.88
CA VAL A 340 -0.81 -14.59 8.72
C VAL A 340 -0.55 -15.54 7.55
N LEU A 341 -0.15 -15.01 6.38
CA LEU A 341 0.20 -15.84 5.22
C LEU A 341 1.37 -16.79 5.53
N ALA A 342 2.41 -16.31 6.21
CA ALA A 342 3.56 -17.12 6.60
C ALA A 342 3.19 -18.29 7.51
N LEU A 343 2.33 -18.05 8.51
CA LEU A 343 1.83 -19.09 9.41
C LEU A 343 0.98 -20.11 8.65
N GLN A 344 0.07 -19.66 7.79
CA GLN A 344 -0.76 -20.56 6.99
C GLN A 344 0.08 -21.43 6.05
N LEU A 345 1.08 -20.87 5.38
CA LEU A 345 2.01 -21.61 4.50
C LEU A 345 2.86 -22.63 5.27
N ARG A 346 3.13 -22.38 6.55
CA ARG A 346 3.81 -23.32 7.46
C ARG A 346 2.88 -24.39 8.04
N GLY A 347 1.57 -24.24 7.87
CA GLY A 347 0.57 -25.09 8.52
C GLY A 347 0.45 -24.82 10.03
N ASP A 348 0.77 -23.61 10.47
CA ASP A 348 0.68 -23.18 11.87
C ASP A 348 -0.68 -22.58 12.19
N ASP A 349 -1.08 -22.67 13.47
CA ASP A 349 -2.28 -22.00 13.95
C ASP A 349 -2.11 -20.48 13.87
N VAL A 350 -3.14 -19.81 13.33
CA VAL A 350 -3.20 -18.35 13.24
C VAL A 350 -4.11 -17.83 14.34
N PRO A 351 -3.72 -16.78 15.09
CA PRO A 351 -4.62 -16.14 16.06
C PRO A 351 -5.92 -15.68 15.39
N ALA A 352 -7.06 -16.01 15.99
CA ALA A 352 -8.39 -15.69 15.43
C ALA A 352 -8.56 -14.20 15.12
N LEU A 353 -8.10 -13.32 16.03
CA LEU A 353 -8.16 -11.86 15.83
C LEU A 353 -7.34 -11.41 14.62
N TRP A 354 -6.23 -12.08 14.29
CA TRP A 354 -5.40 -11.73 13.13
C TRP A 354 -6.04 -12.21 11.82
N LEU A 355 -6.77 -13.32 11.84
CA LEU A 355 -7.61 -13.74 10.70
C LEU A 355 -8.76 -12.77 10.46
N GLU A 356 -9.36 -12.24 11.53
CA GLU A 356 -10.40 -11.20 11.44
C GLU A 356 -9.82 -9.91 10.85
N ASP A 357 -8.70 -9.42 11.38
CA ASP A 357 -7.98 -8.24 10.87
C ASP A 357 -7.66 -8.35 9.37
N PHE A 358 -7.41 -9.57 8.89
CA PHE A 358 -7.13 -9.85 7.47
C PHE A 358 -8.23 -9.35 6.52
N THR A 359 -9.50 -9.31 6.96
CA THR A 359 -10.64 -8.86 6.13
C THR A 359 -11.54 -7.87 6.86
N ARG A 360 -10.98 -7.18 7.85
CA ARG A 360 -11.68 -6.16 8.63
C ARG A 360 -12.04 -4.98 7.74
N ARG A 361 -13.29 -4.51 7.80
CA ARG A 361 -13.67 -3.22 7.19
C ARG A 361 -12.92 -2.10 7.90
N GLY A 362 -13.05 -2.04 9.22
CA GLY A 362 -12.38 -1.03 10.02
C GLY A 362 -10.86 -1.12 10.11
N VAL A 363 -10.29 -0.40 11.06
CA VAL A 363 -8.87 -0.49 11.42
C VAL A 363 -8.71 -0.91 12.88
N ARG A 364 -7.59 -1.56 13.21
CA ARG A 364 -7.18 -1.90 14.57
C ARG A 364 -5.68 -1.68 14.75
N PHE A 365 -5.33 -0.78 15.64
CA PHE A 365 -3.94 -0.45 15.98
C PHE A 365 -3.60 -0.98 17.37
N ASP A 366 -2.78 -2.03 17.40
CA ASP A 366 -2.39 -2.71 18.64
C ASP A 366 -1.13 -2.14 19.29
N PHE A 367 -0.30 -1.43 18.51
CA PHE A 367 1.01 -0.92 18.96
C PHE A 367 1.93 -2.04 19.49
N ASP A 368 1.76 -3.27 19.01
CA ASP A 368 2.52 -4.44 19.49
C ASP A 368 3.98 -4.46 19.01
N LEU A 369 4.26 -3.81 17.89
CA LEU A 369 5.57 -3.78 17.28
C LEU A 369 6.46 -2.71 17.93
N PRO A 370 7.73 -3.03 18.22
CA PRO A 370 8.67 -2.07 18.80
C PRO A 370 8.75 -0.77 18.00
N GLY A 371 8.57 0.36 18.68
CA GLY A 371 8.67 1.69 18.08
C GLY A 371 7.55 2.06 17.12
N SER A 372 6.54 1.19 16.91
CA SER A 372 5.39 1.47 16.04
C SER A 372 4.59 2.68 16.53
N THR A 373 4.16 3.51 15.60
CA THR A 373 3.24 4.63 15.80
C THR A 373 1.96 4.47 15.00
N HIS A 374 1.83 3.46 14.13
CA HIS A 374 0.71 3.30 13.19
C HIS A 374 0.39 4.58 12.40
N GLY A 375 1.42 5.36 12.06
CA GLY A 375 1.27 6.60 11.32
C GLY A 375 0.62 7.75 12.09
N PHE A 376 0.49 7.66 13.42
CA PHE A 376 0.02 8.80 14.22
C PHE A 376 0.98 10.00 14.09
N ARG A 377 0.38 11.18 14.09
CA ARG A 377 1.02 12.48 13.89
C ARG A 377 0.56 13.43 14.98
N THR A 378 1.27 14.54 15.12
CA THR A 378 0.90 15.59 16.05
C THR A 378 1.03 16.98 15.43
N GLU A 379 0.17 17.88 15.88
CA GLU A 379 0.28 19.32 15.69
C GLU A 379 0.42 19.97 17.07
N GLY A 380 1.38 20.86 17.23
CA GLY A 380 1.73 21.49 18.51
C GLY A 380 3.23 21.77 18.57
N PHE A 381 3.63 23.01 18.31
CA PHE A 381 5.03 23.40 18.05
C PHE A 381 5.98 22.97 19.17
N ASN A 382 6.92 22.06 18.89
CA ASN A 382 8.03 21.60 19.76
C ASN A 382 7.68 21.12 21.19
N GLN A 383 6.40 21.01 21.55
CA GLN A 383 5.94 20.62 22.89
C GLN A 383 5.28 19.24 22.92
N ILE A 384 4.92 18.68 21.76
CA ILE A 384 4.30 17.35 21.66
C ILE A 384 5.18 16.47 20.79
N SER A 385 5.49 15.26 21.26
CA SER A 385 6.23 14.27 20.48
C SER A 385 5.66 12.87 20.68
N LEU A 386 5.73 12.05 19.64
CA LEU A 386 5.15 10.71 19.59
C LEU A 386 6.24 9.64 19.45
N LYS A 387 6.05 8.50 20.12
CA LYS A 387 6.82 7.27 19.88
C LYS A 387 6.03 6.05 20.35
N GLY A 388 6.31 4.87 19.78
CA GLY A 388 5.88 3.62 20.39
C GLY A 388 6.58 3.38 21.73
N SER A 389 5.87 2.82 22.70
CA SER A 389 6.37 2.60 24.07
C SER A 389 5.87 1.29 24.65
N THR A 390 6.72 0.68 25.49
CA THR A 390 6.37 -0.53 26.27
C THR A 390 6.09 -0.21 27.74
N ASP A 391 6.18 1.07 28.14
CA ASP A 391 6.06 1.50 29.54
C ASP A 391 4.64 1.31 30.12
N LYS A 392 3.63 1.52 29.27
CA LYS A 392 2.21 1.27 29.58
C LYS A 392 1.63 0.39 28.48
N GLN A 393 1.11 -0.77 28.87
CA GLN A 393 0.51 -1.73 27.94
C GLN A 393 -0.97 -1.91 28.32
N ALA A 394 -1.84 -1.91 27.33
CA ALA A 394 -3.23 -2.30 27.54
C ALA A 394 -3.34 -3.83 27.62
N GLU A 395 -4.45 -4.32 28.18
CA GLU A 395 -4.72 -5.76 28.21
C GLU A 395 -4.68 -6.34 26.79
N GLY A 396 -3.90 -7.40 26.58
CA GLY A 396 -3.78 -8.06 25.28
C GLY A 396 -2.89 -7.35 24.25
N SER A 397 -2.20 -6.27 24.61
CA SER A 397 -1.21 -5.57 23.77
C SER A 397 0.18 -5.63 24.39
N ARG A 398 1.22 -5.52 23.56
CA ARG A 398 2.63 -5.45 23.96
C ARG A 398 3.15 -4.01 24.06
N GLY A 399 2.36 -3.01 23.69
CA GLY A 399 2.79 -1.62 23.67
C GLY A 399 1.64 -0.59 23.67
N SER A 400 2.01 0.67 23.50
CA SER A 400 1.09 1.78 23.30
C SER A 400 1.82 2.92 22.58
N LEU A 401 1.05 3.90 22.10
CA LEU A 401 1.58 5.17 21.63
C LEU A 401 1.84 6.07 22.83
N GLU A 402 3.09 6.46 23.06
CA GLU A 402 3.45 7.48 24.04
C GLU A 402 3.43 8.86 23.39
N ILE A 403 2.69 9.77 24.04
CA ILE A 403 2.54 11.18 23.69
C ILE A 403 3.21 11.98 24.81
N GLN A 404 4.41 12.47 24.57
CA GLN A 404 5.08 13.35 25.52
C GLN A 404 4.55 14.76 25.37
N LEU A 405 4.24 15.40 26.50
CA LEU A 405 3.71 16.77 26.60
C LEU A 405 4.69 17.60 27.42
N ASP A 406 5.51 18.43 26.77
CA ASP A 406 6.59 19.20 27.37
C ASP A 406 6.21 20.66 27.64
N ARG A 407 6.13 21.00 28.94
CA ARG A 407 6.01 22.38 29.45
C ARG A 407 4.83 23.17 28.88
N LEU A 408 3.65 22.54 28.75
CA LEU A 408 2.43 23.23 28.32
C LEU A 408 2.00 24.27 29.37
N GLU A 409 1.72 25.49 28.92
CA GLU A 409 1.13 26.56 29.72
C GLU A 409 -0.40 26.52 29.64
N ARG A 410 -1.07 27.35 30.45
CA ARG A 410 -2.52 27.44 30.46
C ARG A 410 -3.06 27.81 29.08
N GLY A 411 -4.00 27.02 28.57
CA GLY A 411 -4.60 27.18 27.24
C GLY A 411 -3.71 26.70 26.09
N GLN A 412 -2.52 26.16 26.39
CA GLN A 412 -1.70 25.48 25.38
C GLN A 412 -2.13 24.02 25.23
N GLY A 413 -1.89 23.50 24.04
CA GLY A 413 -2.40 22.22 23.62
C GLY A 413 -1.97 21.89 22.20
N GLY A 414 -2.61 20.88 21.63
CA GLY A 414 -2.34 20.43 20.28
C GLY A 414 -3.23 19.27 19.88
N ARG A 415 -2.98 18.72 18.70
CA ARG A 415 -3.72 17.57 18.17
C ARG A 415 -2.79 16.37 18.06
N ILE A 416 -3.31 15.18 18.35
CA ILE A 416 -2.67 13.90 18.07
C ILE A 416 -3.65 13.11 17.22
N PHE A 417 -3.23 12.66 16.03
CA PHE A 417 -4.17 12.16 15.04
C PHE A 417 -3.57 11.14 14.09
N TRP A 418 -4.44 10.33 13.53
CA TRP A 418 -4.17 9.46 12.40
C TRP A 418 -4.96 9.95 11.18
N LYS A 419 -4.43 9.75 9.97
CA LYS A 419 -5.07 10.17 8.71
C LYS A 419 -5.70 8.97 8.00
N PRO A 420 -7.05 8.85 7.94
CA PRO A 420 -7.74 7.82 7.15
C PRO A 420 -7.84 8.15 5.65
N PHE A 421 -7.44 9.34 5.22
CA PHE A 421 -7.51 9.80 3.83
C PHE A 421 -6.43 10.83 3.53
N TYR A 422 -5.97 10.85 2.28
CA TYR A 422 -4.90 11.72 1.80
C TYR A 422 -5.32 12.38 0.48
N ARG A 423 -4.86 13.61 0.27
CA ARG A 423 -5.12 14.45 -0.91
C ARG A 423 -3.82 14.84 -1.60
N ARG A 424 -3.90 15.42 -2.80
CA ARG A 424 -2.72 15.85 -3.57
C ARG A 424 -1.84 16.83 -2.79
N SER A 425 -2.45 17.67 -1.96
CA SER A 425 -1.75 18.64 -1.11
C SER A 425 -0.87 18.01 -0.02
N ASP A 426 -1.09 16.73 0.31
CA ASP A 426 -0.32 15.99 1.32
C ASP A 426 1.03 15.47 0.78
N PHE A 427 1.31 15.61 -0.52
CA PHE A 427 2.54 15.13 -1.17
C PHE A 427 3.30 16.28 -1.81
N ASP A 428 4.62 16.11 -1.98
CA ASP A 428 5.47 17.06 -2.68
C ASP A 428 5.79 16.61 -4.13
N ASP A 429 5.45 15.37 -4.47
CA ASP A 429 5.50 14.81 -5.82
C ASP A 429 4.30 13.88 -6.10
N GLU A 430 4.19 13.43 -7.35
CA GLU A 430 3.06 12.63 -7.86
C GLU A 430 3.55 11.39 -8.61
N ARG A 431 4.70 10.86 -8.18
CA ARG A 431 5.25 9.62 -8.72
C ARG A 431 4.19 8.52 -8.63
N TYR A 432 3.99 7.80 -9.73
CA TYR A 432 2.94 6.80 -9.91
C TYR A 432 1.51 7.25 -9.52
N ARG A 433 1.21 8.57 -9.46
CA ARG A 433 -0.14 9.13 -9.27
C ARG A 433 -1.02 8.31 -8.30
N PRO A 434 -0.65 8.21 -7.01
CA PRO A 434 -1.43 7.45 -6.07
C PRO A 434 -2.85 8.02 -5.98
N MET A 435 -3.83 7.13 -5.87
CA MET A 435 -5.25 7.48 -5.80
C MET A 435 -5.83 6.90 -4.51
N PHE A 436 -6.67 7.65 -3.80
CA PHE A 436 -7.13 7.23 -2.48
C PHE A 436 -8.64 7.21 -2.37
N SER A 437 -9.13 6.25 -1.60
CA SER A 437 -10.50 6.19 -1.09
C SER A 437 -10.40 6.26 0.44
N PRO A 438 -11.30 7.00 1.13
CA PRO A 438 -11.28 7.05 2.59
C PRO A 438 -11.34 5.66 3.24
N LEU A 439 -10.57 5.47 4.32
CA LEU A 439 -10.65 4.26 5.15
C LEU A 439 -11.82 4.29 6.14
N VAL A 440 -12.32 5.50 6.45
CA VAL A 440 -13.35 5.74 7.46
C VAL A 440 -14.46 6.59 6.91
N ASP A 441 -15.69 6.16 7.17
CA ASP A 441 -16.92 6.79 6.71
C ASP A 441 -17.80 7.20 7.91
N ALA A 442 -18.84 8.00 7.66
CA ALA A 442 -19.77 8.41 8.71
C ALA A 442 -20.54 7.21 9.31
N GLY A 443 -21.01 7.35 10.54
CA GLY A 443 -21.79 6.32 11.24
C GLY A 443 -20.95 5.20 11.89
N GLN A 444 -19.66 5.10 11.56
CA GLN A 444 -18.75 4.16 12.23
C GLN A 444 -18.45 4.59 13.67
N THR A 445 -18.09 3.63 14.51
CA THR A 445 -17.66 3.87 15.89
C THR A 445 -16.13 3.90 15.95
N VAL A 446 -15.58 4.94 16.56
CA VAL A 446 -14.16 5.04 16.91
C VAL A 446 -14.02 4.79 18.41
N SER A 447 -13.09 3.91 18.80
CA SER A 447 -12.78 3.64 20.21
C SER A 447 -11.28 3.57 20.45
N PHE A 448 -10.84 3.97 21.65
CA PHE A 448 -9.45 3.90 22.11
C PHE A 448 -9.37 4.07 23.62
N LYS A 449 -8.21 3.77 24.21
CA LYS A 449 -7.92 3.95 25.64
C LYS A 449 -6.85 5.00 25.86
N LEU A 450 -6.99 5.81 26.90
CA LEU A 450 -5.95 6.73 27.36
C LEU A 450 -5.50 6.47 28.80
N TRP A 451 -4.22 6.73 29.09
CA TRP A 451 -3.64 6.75 30.43
C TRP A 451 -2.74 7.98 30.60
N LEU A 452 -2.98 8.80 31.62
CA LEU A 452 -2.17 9.97 31.98
C LEU A 452 -1.05 9.63 32.97
N ASP A 453 0.17 10.06 32.69
CA ASP A 453 1.32 9.99 33.59
C ASP A 453 1.89 11.40 33.82
N PRO A 454 1.33 12.17 34.77
CA PRO A 454 1.73 13.55 35.02
C PRO A 454 3.00 13.60 35.87
N TRP A 455 3.96 14.44 35.49
CA TRP A 455 5.21 14.66 36.26
C TRP A 455 5.26 16.03 36.92
N ASN A 456 4.62 17.04 36.32
CA ASN A 456 4.47 18.38 36.87
C ASN A 456 3.16 19.04 36.40
N GLY A 457 2.68 20.01 37.16
CA GLY A 457 1.45 20.75 36.90
C GLY A 457 0.52 20.77 38.11
N ASP A 458 -0.35 21.78 38.23
CA ASP A 458 -1.29 21.98 39.35
C ASP A 458 -2.75 22.10 38.88
N GLY A 459 -3.03 21.65 37.65
CA GLY A 459 -4.32 21.76 37.02
C GLY A 459 -4.58 20.61 36.06
N ASN A 460 -5.69 20.69 35.33
CA ASN A 460 -6.19 19.57 34.54
C ASN A 460 -5.67 19.62 33.11
N LEU A 461 -4.97 18.57 32.69
CA LEU A 461 -4.86 18.22 31.28
C LEU A 461 -6.21 17.64 30.84
N ARG A 462 -6.80 18.19 29.78
CA ARG A 462 -8.07 17.73 29.24
C ARG A 462 -7.88 17.26 27.80
N VAL A 463 -8.74 16.33 27.39
CA VAL A 463 -8.77 15.80 26.03
C VAL A 463 -10.18 15.79 25.46
N ALA A 464 -10.30 15.97 24.15
CA ALA A 464 -11.55 15.80 23.41
C ALA A 464 -11.29 15.04 22.10
N PRO A 465 -12.04 13.97 21.81
CA PRO A 465 -12.00 13.33 20.50
C PRO A 465 -12.49 14.27 19.41
N TYR A 466 -11.92 14.17 18.21
CA TYR A 466 -12.32 14.99 17.07
C TYR A 466 -12.10 14.28 15.73
N ILE A 467 -12.73 14.83 14.70
CA ILE A 467 -12.46 14.53 13.28
C ILE A 467 -12.17 15.83 12.51
N ARG A 468 -11.40 15.74 11.42
CA ARG A 468 -11.22 16.85 10.47
C ARG A 468 -11.78 16.49 9.09
N ARG A 469 -12.50 17.44 8.49
CA ARG A 469 -13.01 17.34 7.12
C ARG A 469 -11.92 17.68 6.11
N ALA A 470 -11.82 16.87 5.07
CA ALA A 470 -10.69 16.88 4.13
C ALA A 470 -10.65 18.08 3.18
N MET A 471 -11.80 18.67 2.85
CA MET A 471 -11.89 19.79 1.90
C MET A 471 -11.86 21.13 2.62
N SER A 472 -12.71 21.30 3.64
CA SER A 472 -12.85 22.55 4.39
C SER A 472 -11.80 22.73 5.48
N GLY A 473 -11.15 21.65 5.94
CA GLY A 473 -10.27 21.68 7.12
C GLY A 473 -11.03 21.86 8.43
N THR A 474 -12.37 21.76 8.41
CA THR A 474 -13.21 21.94 9.59
C THR A 474 -12.92 20.86 10.61
N ILE A 475 -12.67 21.28 11.85
CA ILE A 475 -12.48 20.39 13.00
C ILE A 475 -13.81 20.29 13.74
N GLU A 476 -14.30 19.07 13.92
CA GLU A 476 -15.52 18.78 14.66
C GLU A 476 -15.16 17.99 15.91
N GLU A 477 -15.40 18.59 17.08
CA GLU A 477 -15.32 17.89 18.36
C GLU A 477 -16.47 16.89 18.46
N THR A 478 -16.14 15.62 18.68
CA THR A 478 -17.13 14.52 18.68
C THR A 478 -17.50 14.06 20.09
N GLY A 479 -16.91 14.67 21.12
CA GLY A 479 -17.18 14.38 22.52
C GLY A 479 -16.84 15.54 23.45
N ALA A 480 -17.30 15.44 24.71
CA ALA A 480 -16.99 16.43 25.72
C ALA A 480 -15.50 16.35 26.14
N TRP A 481 -14.95 17.49 26.57
CA TRP A 481 -13.64 17.57 27.18
C TRP A 481 -13.60 16.79 28.50
N GLN A 482 -12.67 15.85 28.62
CA GLN A 482 -12.50 14.98 29.79
C GLN A 482 -11.08 15.07 30.33
N VAL A 483 -10.90 14.84 31.63
CA VAL A 483 -9.58 14.68 32.25
C VAL A 483 -9.22 13.20 32.19
N PRO A 484 -8.16 12.78 31.49
CA PRO A 484 -7.78 11.37 31.44
C PRO A 484 -7.32 10.86 32.81
N ASN A 485 -7.65 9.62 33.13
CA ASN A 485 -7.25 8.97 34.37
C ASN A 485 -5.73 8.74 34.46
N HIS A 486 -5.18 8.84 35.67
CA HIS A 486 -3.76 8.55 35.96
C HIS A 486 -3.55 7.26 36.76
N GLU A 487 -4.61 6.65 37.28
CA GLU A 487 -4.58 5.39 38.02
C GLU A 487 -4.80 4.15 37.13
N GLY A 488 -5.29 4.34 35.91
CA GLY A 488 -5.73 3.26 35.03
C GLY A 488 -6.05 3.72 33.61
N TRP A 489 -6.22 2.75 32.70
CA TRP A 489 -6.74 2.99 31.36
C TRP A 489 -8.19 3.47 31.43
N GLN A 490 -8.51 4.52 30.69
CA GLN A 490 -9.86 5.04 30.51
C GLN A 490 -10.29 4.88 29.05
N ASP A 491 -11.50 4.36 28.85
CA ASP A 491 -12.10 4.17 27.54
C ASP A 491 -12.71 5.47 26.98
N TYR A 492 -12.52 5.67 25.68
CA TYR A 492 -13.09 6.75 24.89
C TYR A 492 -13.76 6.14 23.67
N GLU A 493 -14.95 6.64 23.35
CA GLU A 493 -15.73 6.20 22.20
C GLU A 493 -16.53 7.37 21.62
N PHE A 494 -16.66 7.42 20.30
CA PHE A 494 -17.59 8.31 19.62
C PHE A 494 -18.01 7.74 18.26
N THR A 495 -19.17 8.19 17.77
CA THR A 495 -19.63 7.89 16.41
C THR A 495 -19.13 8.98 15.46
N VAL A 496 -18.58 8.55 14.32
CA VAL A 496 -18.14 9.45 13.25
C VAL A 496 -19.35 10.24 12.73
N PRO A 497 -19.34 11.58 12.81
CA PRO A 497 -20.50 12.40 12.46
C PRO A 497 -20.78 12.38 10.96
N GLU A 498 -22.06 12.38 10.63
CA GLU A 498 -22.57 12.60 9.27
C GLU A 498 -21.98 13.87 8.64
N GLY A 499 -21.73 13.83 7.33
CA GLY A 499 -21.20 14.97 6.60
C GLY A 499 -20.96 14.68 5.12
N ALA A 500 -20.80 15.75 4.33
CA ALA A 500 -20.65 15.65 2.88
C ALA A 500 -19.19 15.47 2.41
N GLU A 501 -18.21 15.68 3.31
CA GLU A 501 -16.79 15.58 3.00
C GLU A 501 -16.18 14.31 3.61
N ALA A 502 -15.17 13.77 2.93
CA ALA A 502 -14.28 12.76 3.51
C ALA A 502 -13.62 13.29 4.79
N ILE A 503 -13.27 12.36 5.68
CA ILE A 503 -12.51 12.64 6.89
C ILE A 503 -11.06 12.35 6.60
N ASP A 504 -10.17 13.28 6.95
CA ASP A 504 -8.72 13.11 6.74
C ASP A 504 -7.88 13.20 8.02
N GLU A 505 -8.51 13.47 9.17
CA GLU A 505 -7.91 13.29 10.50
C GLU A 505 -8.94 12.72 11.49
N ILE A 506 -8.50 11.76 12.30
CA ILE A 506 -9.23 11.26 13.46
C ILE A 506 -8.25 11.26 14.63
N GLY A 507 -8.64 11.83 15.76
CA GLY A 507 -7.70 11.91 16.87
C GLY A 507 -8.26 12.53 18.14
N ILE A 508 -7.33 13.03 18.95
CA ILE A 508 -7.60 13.72 20.20
C ILE A 508 -6.98 15.12 20.16
N GLN A 509 -7.74 16.09 20.65
CA GLN A 509 -7.21 17.39 21.05
C GLN A 509 -6.77 17.28 22.52
N VAL A 510 -5.65 17.91 22.85
CA VAL A 510 -5.16 18.04 24.23
C VAL A 510 -5.11 19.52 24.57
N GLU A 511 -5.53 19.90 25.78
CA GLU A 511 -5.42 21.27 26.28
C GLU A 511 -5.12 21.25 27.78
N TYR A 512 -4.19 22.09 28.23
CA TYR A 512 -3.80 22.17 29.62
C TYR A 512 -4.39 23.41 30.33
N PHE A 513 -4.97 23.20 31.51
CA PHE A 513 -5.46 24.27 32.39
C PHE A 513 -4.94 24.14 33.81
N GLY A 514 -3.75 24.70 34.05
CA GLY A 514 -3.19 24.94 35.38
C GLY A 514 -2.43 26.26 35.45
N ARG A 515 -1.88 26.59 36.62
CA ARG A 515 -1.02 27.77 36.81
C ARG A 515 0.45 27.41 36.58
N LEU A 516 0.89 26.22 36.98
CA LEU A 516 2.22 25.69 36.74
C LEU A 516 2.29 25.05 35.35
N LYS A 517 3.46 24.99 34.73
CA LYS A 517 3.63 24.31 33.44
C LYS A 517 3.39 22.81 33.57
N PHE A 518 2.60 22.22 32.68
CA PHE A 518 2.42 20.77 32.62
C PHE A 518 3.64 20.11 32.00
N LEU A 519 4.12 19.04 32.62
CA LEU A 519 5.07 18.10 32.02
C LEU A 519 4.59 16.70 32.35
N GLY A 520 4.51 15.84 31.36
CA GLY A 520 4.11 14.46 31.55
C GLY A 520 3.93 13.72 30.24
N ARG A 521 3.29 12.56 30.33
CA ARG A 521 3.00 11.69 29.19
C ARG A 521 1.54 11.31 29.17
N LEU A 522 1.00 11.12 27.98
CA LEU A 522 -0.29 10.51 27.73
C LEU A 522 -0.04 9.26 26.88
N PHE A 523 -0.62 8.13 27.24
CA PHE A 523 -0.52 6.90 26.46
C PHE A 523 -1.84 6.63 25.76
N LEU A 524 -1.78 6.20 24.49
CA LEU A 524 -2.93 5.80 23.69
C LEU A 524 -2.78 4.34 23.27
N ALA A 525 -3.81 3.54 23.48
CA ALA A 525 -3.84 2.12 23.13
C ALA A 525 -5.18 1.68 22.54
N ASP A 526 -5.18 0.53 21.87
CA ASP A 526 -6.38 -0.14 21.33
C ASP A 526 -7.26 0.76 20.45
N PHE A 527 -6.63 1.53 19.54
CA PHE A 527 -7.37 2.40 18.63
C PHE A 527 -8.06 1.57 17.55
N LYS A 528 -9.38 1.72 17.45
CA LYS A 528 -10.24 0.99 16.51
C LYS A 528 -11.20 1.93 15.82
N VAL A 529 -11.53 1.59 14.58
CA VAL A 529 -12.70 2.11 13.88
C VAL A 529 -13.49 0.91 13.40
N GLU A 530 -14.78 0.82 13.70
CA GLU A 530 -15.60 -0.36 13.42
C GLU A 530 -17.04 0.01 13.01
N GLY A 531 -17.80 -0.98 12.55
CA GLY A 531 -19.19 -0.81 12.14
C GLY A 531 -19.39 -0.46 10.66
N ALA A 532 -20.66 -0.38 10.27
CA ALA A 532 -21.09 0.00 8.93
C ALA A 532 -20.83 1.49 8.68
N GLY A 533 -20.40 1.82 7.47
CA GLY A 533 -20.23 3.21 7.03
C GLY A 533 -21.38 3.73 6.20
N HIS A 534 -21.48 5.06 6.18
CA HIS A 534 -22.35 5.82 5.31
C HIS A 534 -21.53 6.90 4.61
N THR A 535 -21.60 6.91 3.29
CA THR A 535 -20.87 7.85 2.43
C THR A 535 -21.83 8.58 1.52
N VAL A 536 -21.81 9.91 1.58
CA VAL A 536 -22.42 10.78 0.57
C VAL A 536 -21.31 11.52 -0.18
N ILE A 537 -21.43 11.57 -1.50
CA ILE A 537 -20.53 12.27 -2.41
C ILE A 537 -21.37 13.22 -3.24
N ASP A 538 -21.30 14.52 -2.92
CA ASP A 538 -21.79 15.58 -3.79
C ASP A 538 -20.63 16.07 -4.66
N PRO A 539 -20.67 15.86 -5.99
CA PRO A 539 -19.61 16.29 -6.90
C PRO A 539 -19.23 17.79 -6.80
N LYS A 540 -20.11 18.64 -6.26
CA LYS A 540 -19.81 20.07 -6.03
C LYS A 540 -18.74 20.31 -4.97
N GLY A 541 -18.58 19.39 -4.02
CA GLY A 541 -17.58 19.48 -2.95
C GLY A 541 -16.25 18.81 -3.28
N GLU A 542 -16.21 18.04 -4.37
CA GLU A 542 -15.03 17.28 -4.79
C GLU A 542 -14.13 18.11 -5.71
N VAL A 543 -12.87 17.67 -5.87
CA VAL A 543 -11.88 18.32 -6.75
C VAL A 543 -11.30 17.33 -7.74
N GLN A 544 -10.74 17.85 -8.84
CA GLN A 544 -10.00 17.03 -9.79
C GLN A 544 -8.54 16.95 -9.37
N GLU A 545 -8.06 15.75 -9.06
CA GLU A 545 -6.67 15.49 -8.64
C GLU A 545 -6.19 14.13 -9.16
N TRP A 546 -4.90 14.03 -9.48
CA TRP A 546 -4.26 12.80 -10.00
C TRP A 546 -4.91 12.17 -11.25
N GLY A 547 -5.58 12.97 -12.07
CA GLY A 547 -6.33 12.48 -13.23
C GLY A 547 -7.67 11.82 -12.89
N ALA A 548 -8.07 11.88 -11.62
CA ALA A 548 -9.30 11.37 -11.06
C ALA A 548 -10.14 12.51 -10.47
N ILE A 549 -11.14 12.13 -9.67
CA ILE A 549 -11.87 13.01 -8.75
C ILE A 549 -11.48 12.57 -7.34
N SER A 550 -11.34 13.52 -6.41
CA SER A 550 -11.01 13.23 -5.01
C SER A 550 -11.91 12.13 -4.44
N ARG A 551 -11.33 11.24 -3.61
CA ARG A 551 -11.94 10.02 -3.04
C ARG A 551 -12.18 8.88 -4.03
N PHE A 552 -11.95 9.08 -5.33
CA PHE A 552 -12.09 8.04 -6.33
C PHE A 552 -10.75 7.56 -6.87
N THR A 553 -10.71 6.26 -7.15
CA THR A 553 -9.79 5.66 -8.09
C THR A 553 -10.48 5.47 -9.43
N TRP A 554 -9.72 5.27 -10.50
CA TRP A 554 -10.29 5.06 -11.83
C TRP A 554 -9.45 4.08 -12.65
N ASN A 555 -10.08 3.56 -13.69
CA ASN A 555 -9.45 2.78 -14.74
C ASN A 555 -10.10 3.14 -16.08
N ARG A 556 -9.28 3.67 -17.01
CA ARG A 556 -9.71 4.18 -18.33
C ARG A 556 -10.77 5.29 -18.28
N GLY A 557 -11.00 5.87 -19.45
CA GLY A 557 -11.96 6.94 -19.67
C GLY A 557 -11.49 8.28 -19.13
N HIS A 558 -12.32 9.29 -19.35
CA HIS A 558 -12.08 10.65 -18.91
C HIS A 558 -13.17 11.06 -17.92
N TRP A 559 -12.75 11.41 -16.71
CA TRP A 559 -13.61 11.75 -15.58
C TRP A 559 -13.37 13.21 -15.17
N THR A 560 -14.42 14.03 -15.27
CA THR A 560 -14.31 15.48 -15.05
C THR A 560 -15.46 16.00 -14.21
N LEU A 561 -15.24 17.05 -13.43
CA LEU A 561 -16.29 17.78 -12.75
C LEU A 561 -16.77 18.94 -13.63
N GLN A 562 -18.06 18.99 -13.93
CA GLN A 562 -18.68 20.08 -14.68
C GLN A 562 -20.12 20.30 -14.18
N ASP A 563 -20.52 21.56 -14.01
CA ASP A 563 -21.89 21.95 -13.63
C ASP A 563 -22.42 21.24 -12.36
N GLY A 564 -21.52 21.00 -11.39
CA GLY A 564 -21.84 20.30 -10.14
C GLY A 564 -22.14 18.81 -10.29
N ARG A 565 -21.64 18.19 -11.37
CA ARG A 565 -21.80 16.76 -11.67
C ARG A 565 -20.47 16.15 -12.12
N ILE A 566 -20.38 14.84 -11.99
CA ILE A 566 -19.33 14.03 -12.61
C ILE A 566 -19.73 13.80 -14.06
N HIS A 567 -18.81 14.02 -14.99
CA HIS A 567 -18.97 13.72 -16.41
C HIS A 567 -17.94 12.67 -16.82
N ALA A 568 -18.42 11.62 -17.46
CA ALA A 568 -17.59 10.52 -17.93
C ALA A 568 -17.78 10.31 -19.43
N HIS A 569 -16.69 10.02 -20.13
CA HIS A 569 -16.74 9.56 -21.51
C HIS A 569 -15.58 8.62 -21.84
N THR A 570 -15.85 7.68 -22.75
CA THR A 570 -14.88 6.69 -23.20
C THR A 570 -15.20 6.22 -24.62
N ALA A 571 -14.17 5.77 -25.34
CA ALA A 571 -14.30 5.09 -26.62
C ALA A 571 -14.45 3.57 -26.48
N ASN A 572 -14.20 3.02 -25.29
CA ASN A 572 -14.30 1.60 -24.95
C ASN A 572 -15.12 1.44 -23.67
N ASP A 573 -14.53 1.05 -22.56
CA ASP A 573 -15.12 1.07 -21.23
C ASP A 573 -14.38 2.06 -20.33
N ALA A 574 -14.96 2.36 -19.18
CA ALA A 574 -14.34 3.19 -18.16
C ALA A 574 -14.97 2.92 -16.81
N ASP A 575 -14.15 2.96 -15.76
CA ASP A 575 -14.57 2.73 -14.40
C ASP A 575 -14.03 3.79 -13.45
N MET A 576 -14.80 4.09 -12.40
CA MET A 576 -14.40 4.96 -11.30
C MET A 576 -15.02 4.47 -10.00
N TRP A 577 -14.20 4.25 -8.97
CA TRP A 577 -14.60 3.57 -7.73
C TRP A 577 -14.17 4.33 -6.48
N THR A 578 -14.86 4.07 -5.38
CA THR A 578 -14.64 4.69 -4.07
C THR A 578 -15.09 3.76 -2.94
N GLY A 579 -14.85 4.17 -1.69
CA GLY A 579 -15.19 3.42 -0.49
C GLY A 579 -14.16 2.35 -0.12
N HIS A 580 -14.45 1.66 0.99
CA HIS A 580 -13.54 0.68 1.58
C HIS A 580 -13.56 -0.67 0.86
N TYR A 581 -12.39 -1.29 0.68
CA TYR A 581 -12.28 -2.58 -0.01
C TYR A 581 -13.03 -3.73 0.66
N TYR A 582 -13.15 -3.75 1.98
CA TYR A 582 -13.89 -4.81 2.72
C TYR A 582 -15.34 -4.43 3.07
N ALA A 583 -15.94 -3.44 2.41
CA ALA A 583 -17.39 -3.20 2.53
C ALA A 583 -18.18 -4.41 1.99
N ARG A 584 -19.19 -4.90 2.73
CA ARG A 584 -19.86 -6.17 2.44
C ARG A 584 -21.26 -5.97 1.87
N ASP A 585 -22.23 -5.76 2.75
CA ASP A 585 -23.61 -5.48 2.36
C ASP A 585 -23.76 -4.00 2.09
N VAL A 586 -24.01 -3.66 0.83
CA VAL A 586 -23.94 -2.28 0.34
C VAL A 586 -25.16 -1.95 -0.51
N LYS A 587 -25.64 -0.72 -0.36
CA LYS A 587 -26.61 -0.11 -1.26
C LYS A 587 -25.96 1.12 -1.89
N VAL A 588 -25.80 1.07 -3.21
CA VAL A 588 -25.25 2.16 -4.02
C VAL A 588 -26.39 2.91 -4.68
N LEU A 589 -26.50 4.19 -4.36
CA LEU A 589 -27.46 5.13 -4.89
C LEU A 589 -26.73 6.14 -5.77
N ALA A 590 -27.26 6.44 -6.95
CA ALA A 590 -26.67 7.45 -7.83
C ALA A 590 -27.72 8.13 -8.71
N ASP A 591 -27.63 9.45 -8.87
CA ASP A 591 -28.36 10.19 -9.91
C ASP A 591 -27.61 10.09 -11.24
N VAL A 592 -28.03 9.16 -12.10
CA VAL A 592 -27.38 8.87 -13.38
C VAL A 592 -28.16 9.48 -14.54
N LYS A 593 -27.47 10.27 -15.36
CA LYS A 593 -27.99 10.84 -16.61
C LYS A 593 -27.23 10.24 -17.80
N PRO A 594 -27.81 9.27 -18.54
CA PRO A 594 -27.20 8.75 -19.76
C PRO A 594 -27.20 9.84 -20.84
N LEU A 595 -26.05 10.10 -21.46
CA LEU A 595 -25.90 11.12 -22.51
C LEU A 595 -25.71 10.50 -23.89
N ALA A 596 -24.96 9.41 -23.99
CA ALA A 596 -24.72 8.66 -25.22
C ALA A 596 -24.21 7.25 -24.93
N GLY A 597 -24.30 6.35 -25.92
CA GLY A 597 -23.76 4.98 -25.81
C GLY A 597 -24.66 4.03 -25.03
N PRO A 598 -24.49 2.70 -25.16
CA PRO A 598 -25.47 1.72 -24.71
C PRO A 598 -25.40 1.40 -23.21
N SER A 599 -24.27 1.60 -22.53
CA SER A 599 -24.04 1.08 -21.17
C SER A 599 -23.68 2.16 -20.15
N GLN A 600 -24.54 2.34 -19.14
CA GLN A 600 -24.33 3.24 -18.00
C GLN A 600 -24.77 2.53 -16.72
N LEU A 601 -23.81 2.27 -15.84
CA LEU A 601 -23.96 1.33 -14.72
C LEU A 601 -23.42 1.95 -13.42
N VAL A 602 -23.96 1.50 -12.29
CA VAL A 602 -23.30 1.58 -10.98
C VAL A 602 -22.66 0.24 -10.67
N THR A 603 -21.57 0.24 -9.90
CA THR A 603 -20.84 -0.96 -9.50
C THR A 603 -20.81 -1.10 -8.00
N ALA A 604 -20.75 -2.34 -7.52
CA ALA A 604 -20.67 -2.67 -6.09
C ALA A 604 -19.89 -3.97 -5.87
N ARG A 605 -19.37 -4.12 -4.65
CA ARG A 605 -18.45 -5.20 -4.27
C ARG A 605 -17.30 -5.34 -5.28
N VAL A 606 -16.72 -4.20 -5.65
CA VAL A 606 -15.61 -4.12 -6.60
C VAL A 606 -14.31 -4.52 -5.92
N GLN A 607 -13.71 -5.61 -6.39
CA GLN A 607 -12.45 -6.17 -5.91
C GLN A 607 -11.25 -5.79 -6.82
N GLY A 608 -11.50 -4.99 -7.86
CA GLY A 608 -10.51 -4.54 -8.84
C GLY A 608 -11.14 -4.35 -10.21
N THR A 609 -10.34 -4.23 -11.26
CA THR A 609 -10.81 -3.94 -12.62
C THR A 609 -11.52 -5.10 -13.31
N SER A 610 -11.47 -6.30 -12.75
CA SER A 610 -11.96 -7.51 -13.41
C SER A 610 -12.76 -8.42 -12.49
N ARG A 611 -13.13 -7.95 -11.30
CA ARG A 611 -13.86 -8.70 -10.26
C ARG A 611 -14.86 -7.79 -9.56
N PHE A 612 -16.10 -7.74 -10.04
CA PHE A 612 -17.15 -6.89 -9.45
C PHE A 612 -18.55 -7.26 -9.93
N TYR A 613 -19.58 -6.68 -9.29
CA TYR A 613 -20.91 -6.62 -9.88
C TYR A 613 -21.24 -5.22 -10.39
N ALA A 614 -22.05 -5.15 -11.44
CA ALA A 614 -22.55 -3.90 -11.99
C ALA A 614 -24.05 -4.00 -12.30
N ALA A 615 -24.78 -2.89 -12.18
CA ALA A 615 -26.18 -2.83 -12.56
C ALA A 615 -26.55 -1.48 -13.16
N GLY A 616 -27.48 -1.47 -14.10
CA GLY A 616 -27.89 -0.26 -14.80
C GLY A 616 -28.38 -0.55 -16.20
N PHE A 617 -28.18 0.40 -17.11
CA PHE A 617 -28.62 0.28 -18.49
C PHE A 617 -27.64 -0.51 -19.36
N ASP A 618 -28.18 -1.33 -20.25
CA ASP A 618 -27.48 -1.92 -21.39
C ASP A 618 -28.43 -1.98 -22.61
N GLY A 619 -28.23 -1.09 -23.57
CA GLY A 619 -29.17 -0.90 -24.67
C GLY A 619 -30.59 -0.51 -24.19
N ASP A 620 -31.61 -1.22 -24.67
CA ASP A 620 -33.00 -1.04 -24.24
C ASP A 620 -33.39 -1.99 -23.08
N GLU A 621 -32.40 -2.44 -22.30
CA GLU A 621 -32.57 -3.28 -21.12
C GLU A 621 -31.96 -2.62 -19.87
N VAL A 622 -32.44 -3.04 -18.71
CA VAL A 622 -31.68 -2.98 -17.44
C VAL A 622 -31.07 -4.34 -17.17
N VAL A 623 -29.85 -4.36 -16.61
CA VAL A 623 -29.08 -5.58 -16.36
C VAL A 623 -28.46 -5.59 -14.97
N ILE A 624 -28.24 -6.79 -14.43
CA ILE A 624 -27.27 -7.07 -13.38
C ILE A 624 -26.17 -7.95 -14.01
N LEU A 625 -24.93 -7.51 -13.89
CA LEU A 625 -23.74 -8.12 -14.47
C LEU A 625 -22.79 -8.58 -13.37
N LYS A 626 -22.08 -9.69 -13.64
CA LYS A 626 -20.88 -10.11 -12.93
C LYS A 626 -19.69 -9.98 -13.86
N GLU A 627 -18.68 -9.23 -13.44
CA GLU A 627 -17.36 -9.19 -14.10
C GLU A 627 -16.41 -10.11 -13.34
N ASP A 628 -15.92 -11.16 -13.99
CA ASP A 628 -14.90 -12.08 -13.47
C ASP A 628 -13.96 -12.49 -14.61
N PHE A 629 -13.03 -11.58 -14.95
CA PHE A 629 -12.17 -11.67 -16.15
C PHE A 629 -12.99 -11.93 -17.43
N GLY A 630 -14.16 -11.31 -17.51
CA GLY A 630 -15.22 -11.59 -18.47
C GLY A 630 -16.59 -11.29 -17.88
N THR A 631 -17.50 -10.79 -18.71
CA THR A 631 -18.83 -10.34 -18.27
C THR A 631 -19.87 -11.46 -18.40
N THR A 632 -20.62 -11.71 -17.32
CA THR A 632 -21.80 -12.58 -17.28
C THR A 632 -23.05 -11.77 -16.93
N VAL A 633 -24.13 -11.95 -17.68
CA VAL A 633 -25.43 -11.33 -17.34
C VAL A 633 -26.20 -12.23 -16.37
N LEU A 634 -26.43 -11.75 -15.15
CA LEU A 634 -27.15 -12.50 -14.11
C LEU A 634 -28.67 -12.29 -14.19
N ALA A 635 -29.11 -11.07 -14.50
CA ALA A 635 -30.51 -10.74 -14.71
C ALA A 635 -30.66 -9.62 -15.74
N ARG A 636 -31.79 -9.59 -16.44
CA ARG A 636 -32.14 -8.53 -17.38
C ARG A 636 -33.65 -8.33 -17.49
N ALA A 637 -34.08 -7.13 -17.81
CA ALA A 637 -35.47 -6.83 -18.18
C ALA A 637 -35.54 -5.67 -19.18
N PRO A 638 -36.57 -5.62 -20.05
CA PRO A 638 -36.75 -4.48 -20.95
C PRO A 638 -36.94 -3.17 -20.19
N PHE A 639 -36.22 -2.13 -20.61
CA PHE A 639 -36.38 -0.77 -20.10
C PHE A 639 -35.96 0.26 -21.15
N LYS A 640 -36.91 1.07 -21.61
CA LYS A 640 -36.63 2.12 -22.59
C LYS A 640 -36.21 3.41 -21.88
N ARG A 641 -34.91 3.69 -21.88
CA ARG A 641 -34.36 4.94 -21.33
C ARG A 641 -34.49 6.11 -22.31
N GLU A 642 -34.44 7.31 -21.76
CA GLU A 642 -34.39 8.57 -22.49
C GLU A 642 -33.02 9.23 -22.24
N LEU A 643 -32.29 9.54 -23.30
CA LEU A 643 -31.01 10.24 -23.17
C LEU A 643 -31.24 11.68 -22.65
N GLY A 644 -30.37 12.14 -21.76
CA GLY A 644 -30.44 13.47 -21.14
C GLY A 644 -31.36 13.56 -19.92
N LYS A 645 -32.18 12.53 -19.66
CA LYS A 645 -33.02 12.43 -18.45
C LYS A 645 -32.22 11.84 -17.30
N SER A 646 -32.40 12.37 -16.09
CA SER A 646 -31.81 11.82 -14.87
C SER A 646 -32.66 10.68 -14.32
N TYR A 647 -32.00 9.65 -13.79
CA TYR A 647 -32.60 8.47 -13.17
C TYR A 647 -31.92 8.20 -11.81
N GLY A 648 -32.70 7.95 -10.77
CA GLY A 648 -32.19 7.53 -9.47
C GLY A 648 -31.94 6.02 -9.46
N PHE A 649 -30.68 5.62 -9.61
CA PHE A 649 -30.28 4.22 -9.54
C PHE A 649 -30.15 3.77 -8.08
N ALA A 650 -30.58 2.53 -7.80
CA ALA A 650 -30.32 1.87 -6.53
C ALA A 650 -29.90 0.42 -6.79
N PHE A 651 -28.64 0.11 -6.50
CA PHE A 651 -28.09 -1.25 -6.58
C PHE A 651 -27.78 -1.76 -5.17
N THR A 652 -28.51 -2.79 -4.72
CA THR A 652 -28.42 -3.32 -3.36
C THR A 652 -27.90 -4.74 -3.38
N LEU A 653 -26.85 -5.00 -2.60
CA LEU A 653 -26.25 -6.31 -2.40
C LEU A 653 -26.32 -6.67 -0.92
N LYS A 654 -26.98 -7.76 -0.59
CA LYS A 654 -27.15 -8.25 0.78
C LYS A 654 -26.98 -9.76 0.81
N GLY A 655 -25.92 -10.26 1.46
CA GLY A 655 -25.56 -11.67 1.38
C GLY A 655 -25.33 -12.09 -0.08
N ASP A 656 -26.08 -13.10 -0.55
CA ASP A 656 -26.08 -13.61 -1.93
C ASP A 656 -27.08 -12.90 -2.85
N SER A 657 -27.88 -11.95 -2.34
CA SER A 657 -28.96 -11.29 -3.09
C SER A 657 -28.50 -9.98 -3.71
N LEU A 658 -28.79 -9.81 -5.00
CA LEU A 658 -28.51 -8.62 -5.78
C LEU A 658 -29.82 -8.07 -6.34
N SER A 659 -30.09 -6.79 -6.16
CA SER A 659 -31.32 -6.15 -6.67
C SER A 659 -31.06 -4.76 -7.24
N PHE A 660 -31.73 -4.44 -8.34
CA PHE A 660 -31.60 -3.15 -9.00
C PHE A 660 -32.97 -2.48 -9.17
N ALA A 661 -33.02 -1.20 -8.80
CA ALA A 661 -34.21 -0.36 -8.88
C ALA A 661 -33.89 0.97 -9.56
N ILE A 662 -34.89 1.56 -10.21
CA ILE A 662 -34.83 2.91 -10.77
C ILE A 662 -35.98 3.73 -10.19
N ASP A 663 -35.67 4.94 -9.70
CA ASP A 663 -36.63 5.89 -9.12
C ASP A 663 -37.50 5.24 -8.03
N GLY A 664 -36.88 4.38 -7.21
CA GLY A 664 -37.54 3.63 -6.13
C GLY A 664 -38.37 2.43 -6.55
N LYS A 665 -38.44 2.10 -7.85
CA LYS A 665 -39.18 0.93 -8.36
C LYS A 665 -38.21 -0.23 -8.62
N PRO A 666 -38.31 -1.36 -7.90
CA PRO A 666 -37.52 -2.57 -8.19
C PRO A 666 -37.82 -3.07 -9.60
N LEU A 667 -36.78 -3.43 -10.36
CA LEU A 667 -36.92 -3.91 -11.74
C LEU A 667 -36.46 -5.34 -11.92
N ILE A 668 -35.28 -5.68 -11.37
CA ILE A 668 -34.65 -6.99 -11.53
C ILE A 668 -33.90 -7.41 -10.27
N GLU A 669 -33.81 -8.72 -10.07
CA GLU A 669 -33.10 -9.37 -8.97
C GLU A 669 -32.28 -10.54 -9.50
N ALA A 670 -31.18 -10.85 -8.83
CA ALA A 670 -30.33 -12.01 -9.08
C ALA A 670 -29.79 -12.58 -7.76
N ARG A 671 -29.17 -13.76 -7.84
CA ARG A 671 -28.40 -14.34 -6.75
C ARG A 671 -27.02 -14.77 -7.24
N ASP A 672 -25.99 -14.38 -6.50
CA ASP A 672 -24.60 -14.79 -6.71
C ASP A 672 -23.81 -14.44 -5.44
N ASP A 673 -22.92 -15.33 -5.00
CA ASP A 673 -22.15 -15.20 -3.75
C ASP A 673 -20.63 -15.13 -3.97
N GLN A 674 -20.19 -15.01 -5.23
CA GLN A 674 -18.78 -15.06 -5.59
C GLN A 674 -17.98 -13.87 -5.03
N PHE A 675 -18.57 -12.67 -5.03
CA PHE A 675 -17.95 -11.49 -4.43
C PHE A 675 -18.75 -11.06 -3.20
N VAL A 676 -18.15 -11.20 -2.02
CA VAL A 676 -18.78 -10.93 -0.72
C VAL A 676 -18.38 -9.58 -0.11
N TYR A 677 -17.40 -8.90 -0.71
CA TYR A 677 -16.95 -7.56 -0.31
C TYR A 677 -16.39 -6.79 -1.51
N GLY A 678 -16.28 -5.48 -1.40
CA GLY A 678 -15.55 -4.63 -2.35
C GLY A 678 -16.04 -3.18 -2.34
N MET A 679 -15.35 -2.34 -3.10
CA MET A 679 -15.68 -0.93 -3.31
C MET A 679 -17.01 -0.74 -4.07
N ALA A 680 -17.46 0.49 -4.18
CA ALA A 680 -18.61 0.89 -5.00
C ALA A 680 -18.21 1.96 -6.03
N GLY A 681 -19.03 2.19 -7.05
CA GLY A 681 -18.70 3.21 -8.04
C GLY A 681 -19.56 3.22 -9.29
N LEU A 682 -18.93 3.63 -10.38
CA LEU A 682 -19.56 3.91 -11.67
C LEU A 682 -18.84 3.17 -12.79
N ARG A 683 -19.60 2.75 -13.80
CA ARG A 683 -19.07 2.11 -15.00
C ARG A 683 -19.78 2.57 -16.26
N LEU A 684 -18.99 2.89 -17.28
CA LEU A 684 -19.38 2.86 -18.69
C LEU A 684 -18.92 1.52 -19.25
N GLY A 685 -19.83 0.57 -19.46
CA GLY A 685 -19.47 -0.78 -19.93
C GLY A 685 -19.15 -0.86 -21.44
N ALA A 686 -19.37 0.24 -22.16
CA ALA A 686 -19.15 0.37 -23.60
C ALA A 686 -19.02 1.86 -23.97
N LEU A 687 -18.65 2.13 -25.22
CA LEU A 687 -18.40 3.48 -25.72
C LEU A 687 -19.61 4.37 -25.41
N GLY A 688 -19.38 5.54 -24.82
CA GLY A 688 -20.51 6.30 -24.31
C GLY A 688 -20.14 7.47 -23.43
N ARG A 689 -21.20 8.12 -22.92
CA ARG A 689 -21.14 9.30 -22.08
C ARG A 689 -22.22 9.25 -21.01
N MET A 690 -21.88 9.64 -19.79
CA MET A 690 -22.84 9.85 -18.72
C MET A 690 -22.50 11.07 -17.88
N SER A 691 -23.51 11.58 -17.17
CA SER A 691 -23.34 12.61 -16.15
C SER A 691 -23.99 12.15 -14.85
N VAL A 692 -23.25 12.16 -13.75
CA VAL A 692 -23.67 11.63 -12.45
C VAL A 692 -23.73 12.75 -11.42
N GLY A 693 -24.85 12.84 -10.70
CA GLY A 693 -25.04 13.77 -9.59
C GLY A 693 -24.50 13.17 -8.30
N THR A 694 -25.26 13.32 -7.21
CA THR A 694 -24.92 12.73 -5.92
C THR A 694 -24.82 11.21 -6.01
N ILE A 695 -23.80 10.66 -5.34
CA ILE A 695 -23.63 9.23 -5.11
C ILE A 695 -23.70 9.01 -3.61
N GLU A 696 -24.42 7.98 -3.19
CA GLU A 696 -24.55 7.60 -1.78
C GLU A 696 -24.31 6.08 -1.66
N ILE A 697 -23.49 5.71 -0.68
CA ILE A 697 -23.14 4.32 -0.36
C ILE A 697 -23.54 4.09 1.08
N VAL A 698 -24.50 3.18 1.27
CA VAL A 698 -25.01 2.80 2.59
C VAL A 698 -24.60 1.36 2.86
N GLU A 699 -23.80 1.14 3.89
CA GLU A 699 -23.50 -0.20 4.38
C GLU A 699 -24.55 -0.68 5.39
N ALA A 700 -24.84 -1.98 5.38
CA ALA A 700 -25.63 -2.60 6.43
C ALA A 700 -24.71 -3.24 7.49
N ALA A 701 -25.15 -3.19 8.75
CA ALA A 701 -24.46 -3.79 9.89
C ALA A 701 -24.58 -5.32 9.91
#